data_AF-A0AAU5XW84-F1
#
_entry.id   AF-A0AAU5XW84-F1
#
_cell.length_a   1.000
_cell.length_b   1.000
_cell.length_c   1.000
_cell.angle_alpha   90.00
_cell.angle_beta   90.00
_cell.angle_gamma   90.00
#
_symmetry.space_group_name_H-M   'P 1'
#
loop_
_entity.id
_entity.type
_entity.pdbx_description
1 polymer ?
#
loop_
_entity_poly.entity_id
_entity_poly.type
_entity_poly.pdbx_seq_one_letter_code
_entity_poly.pdbx_strand_id
1 'polypeptide(L)'
;MAPRPPWRAVLAGTAVAALGLTALSPVSAFAVSSGAAPRTPAGGQAPLDPPKAAADTDYESENAVISQGVVESNHAGYSGTGFVNFDNVAGSYVEYSVNAAQAGTHTLTFRYANGTADNRPVKLLVDGGDKGTLDFPGTGAWTTWQTVSANVQLTAGVNKIRTTATTANGGPNADKLTDTFISPTDGEPPTPPSNLKATTILPTAATFTWTAATDNVGVVRYEINRGGNILKTVDGTTTSATVDNLTPNTAYDISVGAYDAAGNPSQQSNVVTFTTPPSDDTTPPTVPGNLRSTGVTANSVSLAWNASTDNGGTIAGYDVYQGTTKVATTTSLAATVTDLDPSTSYTFTVKARDPDGNSSAASNAVTAKTSAPGGAGGIPEYDKDIAKVDLAWAVDFLPNGNALVTERDRFEILLVTPSGQKTTLGTVPGAVGTNGEGGLLGLAISPNWASDHAIYVYHTASGDNRIVKMTYDGTTLSSTSTPVLTGIAKNRYHNGGRIKFGPDGKLYATVGDAKNSDNAQNKSSLNGKILRLNPDGSAPSDNPFYATGGNARYVWSYGHRNPQGLAWDSRGQLWAAEFGESSQDELNLIQKGGNYGWPSCEGTQGSCSGFIAPKKTWPTSQAGPSGIEIVNDWIYIAGVTGEQLFATQINAAGTGVGTVSTLFSGRWGRLRSVTKTPDGGLWLTSTNNDKNGGTPSVLDNVIVRLKFPGGATPGGFKLTSTAFADNATIPDKYTCAGDGTAGQDPSPPLAWGASTGAKGYAVVLADVANNGDKLHWAIWDVPASARSLPEGLGAGYTVPNQGGAKQKAMGSGATAQQFFGPCPGGSSHPYTFTLYALNTATVPGLSSSSTMAQIETAIKAASTASVVLHGKSSAAA
;
A
#
# COMPACT_ATOMS: atom_id res chain seq x y z
N MET A 1 -9.74 -33.04 -58.06
CA MET A 1 -8.90 -32.20 -58.93
C MET A 1 -7.91 -31.44 -58.07
N ALA A 2 -6.64 -31.42 -58.47
CA ALA A 2 -5.53 -30.62 -57.95
C ALA A 2 -4.89 -29.93 -59.20
N PRO A 3 -3.98 -28.91 -59.11
CA PRO A 3 -3.06 -28.66 -57.99
C PRO A 3 -2.70 -27.19 -57.64
N ARG A 4 -1.84 -27.13 -56.61
CA ARG A 4 -0.80 -26.18 -56.10
C ARG A 4 -0.23 -24.98 -56.94
N PRO A 5 0.52 -24.06 -56.26
CA PRO A 5 1.08 -22.77 -56.78
C PRO A 5 2.48 -23.01 -57.44
N PRO A 6 3.51 -22.10 -57.51
CA PRO A 6 3.70 -20.67 -57.16
C PRO A 6 4.31 -19.88 -58.36
N TRP A 7 5.25 -18.94 -58.18
CA TRP A 7 6.55 -18.81 -58.91
C TRP A 7 7.38 -17.61 -58.38
N ARG A 8 8.71 -17.73 -58.40
CA ARG A 8 9.72 -16.68 -58.10
C ARG A 8 10.54 -16.37 -59.37
N ALA A 9 11.28 -15.24 -59.40
CA ALA A 9 12.76 -15.19 -59.41
C ALA A 9 13.43 -14.17 -60.39
N VAL A 10 14.75 -13.96 -60.17
CA VAL A 10 15.81 -13.45 -61.11
C VAL A 10 15.87 -11.91 -61.35
N LEU A 11 17.02 -11.22 -61.51
CA LEU A 11 18.41 -11.26 -60.93
C LEU A 11 19.29 -10.15 -61.58
N ALA A 12 20.43 -9.79 -60.96
CA ALA A 12 21.62 -9.07 -61.50
C ALA A 12 21.46 -7.58 -61.94
N GLY A 13 22.51 -6.74 -62.00
CA GLY A 13 23.93 -6.83 -61.59
C GLY A 13 24.62 -5.43 -61.66
N THR A 14 25.48 -5.05 -60.70
CA THR A 14 26.97 -5.11 -60.69
C THR A 14 27.74 -3.92 -61.32
N ALA A 15 28.57 -3.26 -60.50
CA ALA A 15 29.66 -2.34 -60.85
C ALA A 15 30.80 -2.44 -59.80
N VAL A 16 32.03 -1.94 -60.08
CA VAL A 16 33.28 -2.36 -59.39
C VAL A 16 34.36 -1.24 -59.32
N ALA A 17 35.30 -1.38 -58.36
CA ALA A 17 36.59 -0.67 -58.14
C ALA A 17 36.56 0.68 -57.38
N ALA A 18 37.36 0.98 -56.33
CA ALA A 18 38.55 0.40 -55.65
C ALA A 18 39.96 0.76 -56.19
N LEU A 19 40.80 1.30 -55.29
CA LEU A 19 42.29 1.47 -55.28
C LEU A 19 42.67 1.98 -53.85
N GLY A 20 43.78 1.63 -53.17
CA GLY A 20 44.85 0.65 -53.38
C GLY A 20 45.78 0.55 -52.13
N LEU A 21 46.44 -0.60 -51.93
CA LEU A 21 47.35 -0.95 -50.79
C LEU A 21 48.66 -0.12 -50.77
N THR A 22 49.59 -0.13 -49.79
CA THR A 22 50.03 -1.06 -48.71
C THR A 22 50.33 -0.26 -47.42
N ALA A 23 50.95 -0.69 -46.29
CA ALA A 23 51.68 -1.89 -45.80
C ALA A 23 51.58 -1.91 -44.23
N LEU A 24 52.16 -2.79 -43.39
CA LEU A 24 52.94 -4.05 -43.46
C LEU A 24 52.79 -4.77 -42.06
N SER A 25 53.57 -5.81 -41.74
CA SER A 25 53.70 -6.42 -40.39
C SER A 25 55.07 -7.14 -40.26
N PRO A 26 55.62 -7.47 -39.06
CA PRO A 26 55.28 -8.78 -38.44
C PRO A 26 55.39 -8.95 -36.88
N VAL A 27 54.46 -9.74 -36.31
CA VAL A 27 54.68 -10.90 -35.38
C VAL A 27 55.06 -10.71 -33.89
N SER A 28 54.12 -11.16 -33.01
CA SER A 28 54.26 -11.79 -31.66
C SER A 28 54.79 -10.98 -30.46
N ALA A 29 54.39 -11.23 -29.20
CA ALA A 29 53.70 -12.40 -28.59
C ALA A 29 52.86 -12.03 -27.33
N PHE A 30 51.95 -12.95 -26.90
CA PHE A 30 51.40 -13.23 -25.54
C PHE A 30 51.31 -12.10 -24.46
N ALA A 31 50.25 -11.96 -23.63
CA ALA A 31 48.94 -12.64 -23.50
C ALA A 31 48.06 -11.97 -22.41
N VAL A 32 46.86 -12.55 -22.18
CA VAL A 32 46.02 -12.53 -20.95
C VAL A 32 44.84 -11.54 -20.85
N SER A 33 43.67 -12.17 -20.65
CA SER A 33 42.38 -11.76 -20.05
C SER A 33 41.53 -10.62 -20.62
N SER A 34 40.25 -10.97 -20.76
CA SER A 34 39.13 -10.13 -21.15
C SER A 34 38.64 -9.21 -20.01
N GLY A 35 38.66 -7.90 -20.24
CA GLY A 35 37.85 -6.92 -19.50
C GLY A 35 36.75 -6.37 -20.41
N ALA A 36 35.49 -6.43 -19.98
CA ALA A 36 34.38 -5.85 -20.73
C ALA A 36 34.34 -4.33 -20.57
N ALA A 37 34.22 -3.58 -21.68
CA ALA A 37 34.08 -2.13 -21.65
C ALA A 37 32.67 -1.70 -21.21
N PRO A 38 32.52 -0.67 -20.35
CA PRO A 38 31.22 -0.16 -19.93
C PRO A 38 30.54 0.65 -21.03
N ARG A 39 29.19 0.63 -21.05
CA ARG A 39 28.37 1.45 -21.94
C ARG A 39 28.28 2.89 -21.44
N THR A 40 28.31 3.85 -22.36
CA THR A 40 28.04 5.27 -22.11
C THR A 40 26.55 5.49 -21.78
N PRO A 41 26.19 6.22 -20.70
CA PRO A 41 24.84 6.71 -20.48
C PRO A 41 24.55 7.96 -21.33
N ALA A 42 23.29 8.15 -21.71
CA ALA A 42 22.83 9.39 -22.34
C ALA A 42 22.80 10.55 -21.32
N GLY A 43 23.20 11.74 -21.76
CA GLY A 43 23.27 12.92 -20.90
C GLY A 43 21.89 13.55 -20.65
N GLY A 44 21.38 13.41 -19.42
CA GLY A 44 20.53 14.43 -18.82
C GLY A 44 21.42 15.39 -18.03
N GLN A 45 21.31 16.70 -18.27
CA GLN A 45 21.97 17.69 -17.41
C GLN A 45 21.37 17.61 -16.01
N ALA A 46 22.22 17.40 -15.00
CA ALA A 46 21.85 17.61 -13.62
C ALA A 46 21.59 19.11 -13.38
N PRO A 47 20.72 19.48 -12.41
CA PRO A 47 20.71 20.83 -11.87
C PRO A 47 22.13 21.20 -11.42
N LEU A 48 22.56 22.43 -11.71
CA LEU A 48 23.80 22.95 -11.16
C LEU A 48 23.58 23.22 -9.67
N ASP A 49 24.08 22.32 -8.81
CA ASP A 49 24.16 22.59 -7.38
C ASP A 49 24.98 23.87 -7.14
N PRO A 50 24.59 24.74 -6.19
CA PRO A 50 25.44 25.84 -5.76
C PRO A 50 26.76 25.27 -5.20
N PRO A 51 27.88 26.02 -5.27
CA PRO A 51 29.18 25.52 -4.85
C PRO A 51 29.14 25.10 -3.37
N LYS A 52 29.23 23.79 -3.15
CA LYS A 52 29.29 23.17 -1.83
C LYS A 52 30.46 23.80 -1.05
N ALA A 53 30.17 24.34 0.13
CA ALA A 53 31.21 24.83 1.05
C ALA A 53 32.29 23.76 1.25
N ALA A 54 33.56 24.18 1.21
CA ALA A 54 34.68 23.27 1.45
C ALA A 54 34.57 22.66 2.85
N ALA A 55 34.93 21.38 2.98
CA ALA A 55 34.96 20.72 4.28
C ALA A 55 36.17 21.19 5.10
N ASP A 56 36.00 21.28 6.42
CA ASP A 56 37.07 21.61 7.37
C ASP A 56 38.27 20.67 7.21
N THR A 57 39.48 21.20 7.33
CA THR A 57 40.73 20.43 7.18
C THR A 57 41.57 20.47 8.45
N ASP A 58 41.90 19.29 8.98
CA ASP A 58 42.73 19.12 10.19
C ASP A 58 44.23 18.98 9.88
N TYR A 59 45.05 19.58 10.74
CA TYR A 59 46.52 19.54 10.71
C TYR A 59 47.06 19.21 12.11
N GLU A 60 47.48 17.96 12.32
CA GLU A 60 48.06 17.47 13.58
C GLU A 60 49.41 18.16 13.87
N SER A 61 49.63 18.62 15.09
CA SER A 61 50.77 19.51 15.43
C SER A 61 52.11 18.79 15.46
N GLU A 62 52.14 17.50 15.75
CA GLU A 62 53.37 16.70 15.70
C GLU A 62 53.90 16.47 14.28
N ASN A 63 53.07 16.75 13.26
CA ASN A 63 53.45 16.72 11.84
C ASN A 63 53.87 18.11 11.30
N ALA A 64 53.85 19.15 12.13
CA ALA A 64 54.25 20.51 11.77
C ALA A 64 55.76 20.73 11.95
N VAL A 65 56.27 21.89 11.51
CA VAL A 65 57.68 22.28 11.74
C VAL A 65 57.81 22.83 13.16
N ILE A 66 58.58 22.16 14.01
CA ILE A 66 58.72 22.48 15.44
C ILE A 66 60.11 23.04 15.72
N SER A 67 60.21 24.04 16.60
CA SER A 67 61.48 24.62 17.07
C SER A 67 61.44 24.89 18.56
N GLN A 68 62.43 24.36 19.29
CA GLN A 68 62.53 24.44 20.76
C GLN A 68 61.26 23.95 21.49
N GLY A 69 60.59 22.97 20.90
CA GLY A 69 59.49 22.21 21.48
C GLY A 69 59.68 20.73 21.19
N VAL A 70 58.93 19.88 21.88
CA VAL A 70 59.07 18.41 21.87
C VAL A 70 57.72 17.78 21.56
N VAL A 71 57.71 16.75 20.70
CA VAL A 71 56.54 15.91 20.49
C VAL A 71 56.44 14.93 21.67
N GLU A 72 55.31 14.95 22.37
CA GLU A 72 55.03 14.10 23.52
C GLU A 72 53.71 13.33 23.39
N SER A 73 53.56 12.29 24.20
CA SER A 73 52.36 11.43 24.24
C SER A 73 52.00 11.01 25.68
N ASN A 74 52.57 11.69 26.68
CA ASN A 74 52.50 11.41 28.11
C ASN A 74 51.17 11.87 28.79
N HIS A 75 50.25 12.47 28.03
CA HIS A 75 48.93 12.91 28.48
C HIS A 75 47.86 12.38 27.52
N ALA A 76 46.73 11.88 28.04
CA ALA A 76 45.67 11.32 27.20
C ALA A 76 44.79 12.41 26.55
N GLY A 77 44.17 12.07 25.41
CA GLY A 77 43.09 12.86 24.78
C GLY A 77 43.48 13.70 23.56
N TYR A 78 44.75 13.66 23.13
CA TYR A 78 45.21 14.25 21.87
C TYR A 78 44.63 13.53 20.63
N SER A 79 44.68 14.18 19.46
CA SER A 79 44.47 13.58 18.13
C SER A 79 45.79 13.12 17.51
N GLY A 80 45.73 12.39 16.40
CA GLY A 80 46.94 11.83 15.77
C GLY A 80 47.71 10.85 16.66
N THR A 81 49.00 11.11 16.81
CA THR A 81 50.01 10.24 17.45
C THR A 81 50.71 10.88 18.65
N GLY A 82 50.48 12.17 18.90
CA GLY A 82 51.01 12.91 20.03
C GLY A 82 50.52 14.36 20.02
N PHE A 83 51.22 15.21 20.75
CA PHE A 83 51.01 16.67 20.75
C PHE A 83 52.37 17.37 20.90
N VAL A 84 52.43 18.68 20.67
CA VAL A 84 53.65 19.47 20.84
C VAL A 84 53.65 20.22 22.16
N ASN A 85 54.62 19.91 23.00
CA ASN A 85 54.99 20.69 24.19
C ASN A 85 55.98 21.79 23.79
N PHE A 86 55.72 23.04 24.17
CA PHE A 86 56.58 24.21 23.86
C PHE A 86 57.78 24.37 24.84
N ASP A 87 58.01 23.36 25.69
CA ASP A 87 59.16 23.15 26.60
C ASP A 87 59.50 24.31 27.54
N ASN A 88 58.52 25.17 27.83
CA ASN A 88 58.68 26.39 28.63
C ASN A 88 59.80 27.33 28.10
N VAL A 89 59.90 27.49 26.78
CA VAL A 89 60.88 28.38 26.14
C VAL A 89 60.20 29.58 25.49
N ALA A 90 60.68 30.80 25.77
CA ALA A 90 60.27 31.99 25.02
C ALA A 90 60.81 31.92 23.59
N GLY A 91 59.94 32.05 22.58
CA GLY A 91 60.30 31.94 21.18
C GLY A 91 60.33 30.52 20.61
N SER A 92 59.94 29.49 21.37
CA SER A 92 59.61 28.18 20.76
C SER A 92 58.38 28.29 19.86
N TYR A 93 58.31 27.51 18.80
CA TYR A 93 57.23 27.62 17.81
C TYR A 93 56.83 26.31 17.16
N VAL A 94 55.59 26.30 16.66
CA VAL A 94 55.02 25.32 15.75
C VAL A 94 54.60 26.04 14.47
N GLU A 95 54.97 25.52 13.30
CA GLU A 95 54.58 26.07 12.00
C GLU A 95 53.91 25.00 11.11
N TYR A 96 52.62 25.19 10.89
CA TYR A 96 51.78 24.38 10.01
C TYR A 96 51.91 24.84 8.55
N SER A 97 51.67 23.92 7.62
CA SER A 97 51.58 24.22 6.18
C SER A 97 50.14 23.97 5.72
N VAL A 98 49.29 24.99 5.85
CA VAL A 98 47.83 24.92 5.60
C VAL A 98 47.56 25.15 4.11
N ASN A 99 46.83 24.25 3.46
CA ASN A 99 46.55 24.31 2.02
C ASN A 99 45.11 24.78 1.79
N ALA A 100 44.91 26.09 1.79
CA ALA A 100 43.60 26.71 1.63
C ALA A 100 43.10 26.55 0.19
N ALA A 101 41.97 25.86 0.00
CA ALA A 101 41.39 25.63 -1.33
C ALA A 101 40.91 26.92 -2.03
N GLN A 102 40.62 27.97 -1.25
CA GLN A 102 40.11 29.26 -1.72
C GLN A 102 40.78 30.40 -0.95
N ALA A 103 40.98 31.54 -1.60
CA ALA A 103 41.50 32.74 -0.97
C ALA A 103 40.38 33.49 -0.23
N GLY A 104 40.70 34.11 0.91
CA GLY A 104 39.77 34.92 1.69
C GLY A 104 39.88 34.68 3.19
N THR A 105 38.79 34.91 3.92
CA THR A 105 38.76 34.75 5.38
C THR A 105 38.64 33.27 5.75
N HIS A 106 39.51 32.79 6.64
CA HIS A 106 39.42 31.46 7.24
C HIS A 106 39.43 31.55 8.76
N THR A 107 38.69 30.67 9.43
CA THR A 107 38.77 30.44 10.87
C THR A 107 39.78 29.34 11.14
N LEU A 108 40.89 29.70 11.79
CA LEU A 108 41.89 28.77 12.30
C LEU A 108 41.54 28.39 13.74
N THR A 109 41.24 27.12 14.00
CA THR A 109 40.86 26.61 15.34
C THR A 109 41.97 25.72 15.90
N PHE A 110 42.64 26.17 16.95
CA PHE A 110 43.74 25.49 17.61
C PHE A 110 43.22 24.69 18.80
N ARG A 111 43.37 23.36 18.78
CA ARG A 111 43.10 22.48 19.92
C ARG A 111 44.33 22.40 20.82
N TYR A 112 44.13 22.54 22.13
CA TYR A 112 45.24 22.68 23.08
C TYR A 112 44.91 22.21 24.50
N ALA A 113 45.93 21.97 25.32
CA ALA A 113 45.81 21.81 26.77
C ALA A 113 46.79 22.73 27.52
N ASN A 114 46.36 23.29 28.65
CA ASN A 114 47.18 24.07 29.57
C ASN A 114 46.81 23.68 31.00
N GLY A 115 47.58 22.79 31.62
CA GLY A 115 47.34 22.31 32.98
C GLY A 115 47.71 23.30 34.09
N THR A 116 48.16 24.51 33.76
CA THR A 116 48.44 25.59 34.72
C THR A 116 47.28 26.58 34.80
N ALA A 117 47.26 27.43 35.83
CA ALA A 117 46.31 28.54 35.92
C ALA A 117 46.72 29.75 35.05
N ASP A 118 48.01 29.88 34.75
CA ASP A 118 48.56 31.00 33.99
C ASP A 118 48.27 30.87 32.49
N ASN A 119 47.97 32.00 31.85
CA ASN A 119 47.84 32.08 30.40
C ASN A 119 49.20 31.82 29.71
N ARG A 120 49.19 31.08 28.59
CA ARG A 120 50.39 30.74 27.78
C ARG A 120 50.31 31.33 26.37
N PRO A 121 50.38 32.66 26.20
CA PRO A 121 50.08 33.32 24.94
C PRO A 121 51.15 33.09 23.86
N VAL A 122 50.69 32.92 22.61
CA VAL A 122 51.56 32.77 21.43
C VAL A 122 51.26 33.88 20.41
N LYS A 123 52.29 34.32 19.71
CA LYS A 123 52.18 35.19 18.54
C LYS A 123 51.78 34.36 17.32
N LEU A 124 50.73 34.77 16.62
CA LEU A 124 50.28 34.16 15.37
C LEU A 124 50.87 34.89 14.17
N LEU A 125 51.49 34.15 13.25
CA LEU A 125 51.95 34.65 11.96
C LEU A 125 51.34 33.83 10.82
N VAL A 126 51.00 34.51 9.72
CA VAL A 126 50.55 33.91 8.45
C VAL A 126 51.47 34.41 7.36
N ASP A 127 52.20 33.50 6.72
CA ASP A 127 53.23 33.78 5.70
C ASP A 127 54.28 34.81 6.17
N GLY A 128 54.64 34.73 7.45
CA GLY A 128 55.55 35.66 8.12
C GLY A 128 54.91 37.00 8.52
N GLY A 129 53.68 37.28 8.09
CA GLY A 129 52.89 38.45 8.49
C GLY A 129 52.24 38.28 9.85
N ASP A 130 52.51 39.22 10.77
CA ASP A 130 51.95 39.27 12.12
C ASP A 130 50.42 39.40 12.12
N LYS A 131 49.72 38.57 12.91
CA LYS A 131 48.26 38.60 13.14
C LYS A 131 47.89 38.84 14.61
N GLY A 132 48.86 39.21 15.45
CA GLY A 132 48.67 39.48 16.87
C GLY A 132 48.95 38.26 17.76
N THR A 133 48.43 38.32 18.98
CA THR A 133 48.67 37.32 20.03
C THR A 133 47.38 36.56 20.33
N LEU A 134 47.47 35.24 20.42
CA LEU A 134 46.38 34.38 20.91
C LEU A 134 46.67 33.94 22.34
N ASP A 135 45.65 34.10 23.19
CA ASP A 135 45.67 33.63 24.57
C ASP A 135 45.26 32.17 24.66
N PHE A 136 45.93 31.44 25.54
CA PHE A 136 45.71 30.03 25.84
C PHE A 136 45.57 29.87 27.35
N PRO A 137 44.40 30.23 27.93
CA PRO A 137 44.14 30.15 29.36
C PRO A 137 44.16 28.71 29.87
N GLY A 138 44.31 28.55 31.18
CA GLY A 138 44.33 27.27 31.85
C GLY A 138 43.09 26.41 31.57
N THR A 139 43.30 25.20 31.05
CA THR A 139 42.26 24.20 30.81
C THR A 139 41.97 23.32 32.04
N GLY A 140 42.68 23.54 33.14
CA GLY A 140 42.49 22.89 34.45
C GLY A 140 43.27 21.58 34.63
N ALA A 141 43.61 20.87 33.56
CA ALA A 141 44.51 19.72 33.58
C ALA A 141 45.14 19.48 32.20
N TRP A 142 46.34 18.89 32.17
CA TRP A 142 47.05 18.57 30.93
C TRP A 142 46.39 17.48 30.05
N THR A 143 45.36 16.81 30.58
CA THR A 143 44.49 15.87 29.84
C THR A 143 43.16 16.51 29.40
N THR A 144 42.93 17.78 29.74
CA THR A 144 41.72 18.52 29.36
C THR A 144 42.03 19.43 28.19
N TRP A 145 41.45 19.09 27.04
CA TRP A 145 41.69 19.76 25.76
C TRP A 145 40.57 20.74 25.45
N GLN A 146 40.91 21.98 25.13
CA GLN A 146 40.00 23.05 24.71
C GLN A 146 40.40 23.57 23.32
N THR A 147 39.64 24.53 22.80
CA THR A 147 39.95 25.20 21.52
C THR A 147 39.98 26.71 21.68
N VAL A 148 40.82 27.37 20.89
CA VAL A 148 40.79 28.82 20.65
C VAL A 148 40.86 29.05 19.14
N SER A 149 40.20 30.10 18.65
CA SER A 149 40.06 30.33 17.21
C SER A 149 40.48 31.75 16.82
N ALA A 150 41.00 31.89 15.60
CA ALA A 150 41.45 33.14 15.01
C ALA A 150 41.00 33.26 13.55
N ASN A 151 40.41 34.39 13.18
CA ASN A 151 40.07 34.65 11.78
C ASN A 151 41.26 35.32 11.09
N VAL A 152 41.72 34.75 9.99
CA VAL A 152 42.84 35.27 9.19
C VAL A 152 42.48 35.33 7.71
N GLN A 153 43.23 36.12 6.94
CA GLN A 153 43.19 36.07 5.48
C GLN A 153 44.23 35.06 4.99
N LEU A 154 43.81 34.06 4.24
CA LEU A 154 44.70 33.12 3.53
C LEU A 154 44.61 33.35 2.02
N THR A 155 45.70 33.08 1.32
CA THR A 155 45.73 32.97 -0.15
C THR A 155 45.37 31.55 -0.58
N ALA A 156 44.90 31.36 -1.82
CA ALA A 156 44.62 30.02 -2.33
C ALA A 156 45.96 29.26 -2.54
N GLY A 157 46.06 28.05 -2.00
CA GLY A 157 47.28 27.24 -1.96
C GLY A 157 47.87 27.13 -0.55
N VAL A 158 49.18 26.85 -0.48
CA VAL A 158 49.87 26.60 0.79
C VAL A 158 50.28 27.90 1.47
N ASN A 159 49.77 28.12 2.68
CA ASN A 159 50.08 29.23 3.58
C ASN A 159 50.82 28.70 4.82
N LYS A 160 51.77 29.46 5.36
CA LYS A 160 52.54 29.12 6.56
C LYS A 160 51.94 29.74 7.80
N ILE A 161 51.38 28.92 8.68
CA ILE A 161 50.75 29.35 9.92
C ILE A 161 51.70 29.04 11.08
N ARG A 162 52.26 30.06 11.73
CA ARG A 162 53.21 29.89 12.85
C ARG A 162 52.64 30.43 14.16
N THR A 163 52.68 29.61 15.21
CA THR A 163 52.42 30.01 16.60
C THR A 163 53.72 30.03 17.37
N THR A 164 54.13 31.19 17.91
CA THR A 164 55.41 31.38 18.63
C THR A 164 55.18 31.83 20.07
N ALA A 165 55.69 31.08 21.05
CA ALA A 165 55.55 31.40 22.47
C ALA A 165 56.12 32.78 22.82
N THR A 166 55.34 33.60 23.53
CA THR A 166 55.72 34.99 23.86
C THR A 166 56.32 35.15 25.27
N THR A 167 56.25 34.11 26.10
CA THR A 167 56.68 34.17 27.52
C THR A 167 57.69 33.07 27.84
N ALA A 168 58.42 33.24 28.94
CA ALA A 168 59.33 32.21 29.47
C ALA A 168 58.61 30.95 30.01
N ASN A 169 57.27 30.92 30.00
CA ASN A 169 56.49 29.72 30.30
C ASN A 169 56.17 28.91 29.02
N GLY A 170 56.63 29.33 27.85
CA GLY A 170 56.32 28.67 26.58
C GLY A 170 54.85 28.87 26.14
N GLY A 171 54.45 28.10 25.13
CA GLY A 171 53.07 27.94 24.70
C GLY A 171 52.34 26.82 25.46
N PRO A 172 51.06 26.55 25.12
CA PRO A 172 50.31 25.40 25.62
C PRO A 172 50.86 24.09 25.02
N ASN A 173 50.32 22.94 25.46
CA ASN A 173 50.42 21.72 24.68
C ASN A 173 49.50 21.86 23.45
N ALA A 174 50.06 21.91 22.24
CA ALA A 174 49.31 22.07 20.99
C ALA A 174 49.02 20.71 20.36
N ASP A 175 47.74 20.46 20.08
CA ASP A 175 47.21 19.19 19.60
C ASP A 175 47.08 19.21 18.07
N LYS A 176 46.10 19.97 17.56
CA LYS A 176 45.90 20.18 16.13
C LYS A 176 45.39 21.57 15.79
N LEU A 177 45.48 21.91 14.50
CA LEU A 177 44.87 23.08 13.89
C LEU A 177 43.80 22.62 12.89
N THR A 178 42.58 23.14 12.99
CA THR A 178 41.52 22.98 11.99
C THR A 178 41.36 24.27 11.18
N ASP A 179 41.30 24.16 9.85
CA ASP A 179 41.06 25.27 8.90
C ASP A 179 39.63 25.21 8.33
N THR A 180 38.91 26.34 8.39
CA THR A 180 37.52 26.49 7.94
C THR A 180 37.35 27.76 7.10
N PHE A 181 36.98 27.65 5.83
CA PHE A 181 36.74 28.82 4.97
C PHE A 181 35.42 29.54 5.29
N ILE A 182 35.49 30.86 5.45
CA ILE A 182 34.32 31.74 5.55
C ILE A 182 34.08 32.40 4.20
N SER A 183 33.07 31.93 3.47
CA SER A 183 32.63 32.62 2.25
C SER A 183 32.14 34.04 2.56
N PRO A 184 32.52 35.06 1.77
CA PRO A 184 32.00 36.40 1.94
C PRO A 184 30.49 36.40 1.70
N THR A 185 29.74 37.14 2.53
CA THR A 185 28.31 37.36 2.32
C THR A 185 28.13 38.53 1.37
N ASP A 186 27.58 38.25 0.20
CA ASP A 186 27.01 39.26 -0.67
C ASP A 186 25.52 39.47 -0.32
N GLY A 187 25.09 40.72 -0.31
CA GLY A 187 23.76 41.15 0.12
C GLY A 187 23.19 42.31 -0.69
N GLU A 188 23.84 42.65 -1.82
CA GLU A 188 23.28 43.58 -2.79
C GLU A 188 22.55 42.76 -3.86
N PRO A 189 21.24 42.95 -4.08
CA PRO A 189 20.53 42.19 -5.10
C PRO A 189 20.80 42.74 -6.51
N PRO A 190 20.81 41.88 -7.56
CA PRO A 190 20.97 42.33 -8.92
C PRO A 190 19.93 43.35 -9.36
N THR A 191 20.31 44.21 -10.30
CA THR A 191 19.36 45.10 -10.99
C THR A 191 18.30 44.31 -11.76
N PRO A 192 17.06 44.82 -11.91
CA PRO A 192 16.02 44.14 -12.68
C PRO A 192 16.41 43.98 -14.16
N PRO A 193 16.21 42.80 -14.78
CA PRO A 193 16.30 42.64 -16.22
C PRO A 193 15.33 43.60 -16.94
N SER A 194 15.72 44.14 -18.09
CA SER A 194 14.91 45.15 -18.80
C SER A 194 14.66 44.78 -20.26
N ASN A 195 13.75 45.50 -20.93
CA ASN A 195 13.39 45.25 -22.33
C ASN A 195 12.99 43.80 -22.65
N LEU A 196 12.26 43.13 -21.75
CA LEU A 196 11.73 41.79 -22.01
C LEU A 196 10.77 41.85 -23.20
N LYS A 197 10.96 40.94 -24.17
CA LYS A 197 10.12 40.77 -25.37
C LYS A 197 9.96 39.30 -25.69
N ALA A 198 8.77 38.90 -26.16
CA ALA A 198 8.57 37.65 -26.89
C ALA A 198 8.91 37.90 -28.38
N THR A 199 9.61 36.96 -29.02
CA THR A 199 10.10 37.10 -30.40
C THR A 199 9.52 36.03 -31.32
N THR A 200 9.75 34.76 -30.99
CA THR A 200 9.14 33.61 -31.65
C THR A 200 7.98 33.11 -30.80
N ILE A 201 6.80 32.92 -31.38
CA ILE A 201 5.63 32.35 -30.69
C ILE A 201 5.11 31.18 -31.55
N LEU A 202 5.17 29.98 -30.98
CA LEU A 202 4.69 28.71 -31.54
C LEU A 202 3.51 28.21 -30.68
N PRO A 203 2.74 27.21 -31.13
CA PRO A 203 1.60 26.69 -30.36
C PRO A 203 2.01 26.20 -28.96
N THR A 204 3.17 25.57 -28.84
CA THR A 204 3.66 24.96 -27.59
C THR A 204 4.95 25.59 -27.04
N ALA A 205 5.44 26.70 -27.62
CA ALA A 205 6.68 27.34 -27.16
C ALA A 205 6.73 28.84 -27.48
N ALA A 206 7.48 29.61 -26.69
CA ALA A 206 7.78 31.01 -26.99
C ALA A 206 9.20 31.40 -26.59
N THR A 207 9.89 32.15 -27.44
CA THR A 207 11.25 32.66 -27.17
C THR A 207 11.18 34.07 -26.60
N PHE A 208 11.83 34.26 -25.45
CA PHE A 208 11.95 35.53 -24.76
C PHE A 208 13.37 36.06 -24.83
N THR A 209 13.50 37.36 -25.03
CA THR A 209 14.79 38.08 -25.04
C THR A 209 14.71 39.26 -24.08
N TRP A 210 15.78 39.52 -23.31
CA TRP A 210 15.87 40.66 -22.38
C TRP A 210 17.28 41.29 -22.41
N THR A 211 17.39 42.47 -21.83
CA THR A 211 18.67 43.12 -21.51
C THR A 211 19.16 42.60 -20.16
N ALA A 212 20.45 42.27 -20.09
CA ALA A 212 21.07 41.69 -18.89
C ALA A 212 20.90 42.58 -17.64
N ALA A 213 20.78 41.91 -16.50
CA ALA A 213 20.97 42.50 -15.20
C ALA A 213 22.47 42.69 -14.91
N THR A 214 22.80 43.68 -14.09
CA THR A 214 24.12 43.90 -13.50
C THR A 214 24.07 43.74 -11.99
N ASP A 215 25.19 43.32 -11.42
CA ASP A 215 25.38 43.03 -10.01
C ASP A 215 26.84 43.31 -9.59
N ASN A 216 27.11 43.44 -8.29
CA ASN A 216 28.44 43.80 -7.76
C ASN A 216 29.41 42.59 -7.68
N VAL A 217 28.89 41.37 -7.51
CA VAL A 217 29.66 40.10 -7.45
C VAL A 217 29.36 39.23 -8.68
N GLY A 218 28.14 39.30 -9.20
CA GLY A 218 27.76 38.81 -10.52
C GLY A 218 26.44 38.03 -10.54
N VAL A 219 25.65 38.26 -11.59
CA VAL A 219 24.43 37.49 -11.86
C VAL A 219 24.81 36.07 -12.25
N VAL A 220 24.28 35.07 -11.54
CA VAL A 220 24.55 33.64 -11.83
C VAL A 220 23.42 32.96 -12.59
N ARG A 221 22.20 33.51 -12.55
CA ARG A 221 21.01 32.93 -13.22
C ARG A 221 19.88 33.95 -13.44
N TYR A 222 19.04 33.66 -14.43
CA TYR A 222 17.72 34.28 -14.62
C TYR A 222 16.59 33.27 -14.48
N GLU A 223 15.43 33.72 -14.00
CA GLU A 223 14.19 32.95 -13.94
C GLU A 223 13.10 33.62 -14.79
N ILE A 224 12.53 32.87 -15.74
CA ILE A 224 11.36 33.28 -16.52
C ILE A 224 10.11 32.82 -15.77
N ASN A 225 9.22 33.76 -15.47
CA ASN A 225 8.13 33.61 -14.51
C ASN A 225 6.75 33.91 -15.12
N ARG A 226 5.72 33.23 -14.63
CA ARG A 226 4.30 33.50 -14.91
C ARG A 226 3.48 33.48 -13.62
N GLY A 227 2.88 34.61 -13.25
CA GLY A 227 2.05 34.72 -12.04
C GLY A 227 2.75 34.24 -10.75
N GLY A 228 4.07 34.43 -10.65
CA GLY A 228 4.91 33.95 -9.53
C GLY A 228 5.41 32.50 -9.64
N ASN A 229 5.11 31.77 -10.72
CA ASN A 229 5.64 30.43 -10.96
C ASN A 229 6.78 30.47 -11.98
N ILE A 230 7.90 29.81 -11.66
CA ILE A 230 9.05 29.68 -12.56
C ILE A 230 8.69 28.71 -13.69
N LEU A 231 8.79 29.17 -14.94
CA LEU A 231 8.63 28.35 -16.14
C LEU A 231 9.97 27.80 -16.66
N LYS A 232 11.06 28.59 -16.53
CA LYS A 232 12.40 28.17 -16.95
C LYS A 232 13.48 28.99 -16.22
N THR A 233 14.60 28.33 -15.91
CA THR A 233 15.80 28.97 -15.36
C THR A 233 16.94 28.83 -16.38
N VAL A 234 17.75 29.87 -16.53
CA VAL A 234 18.96 29.89 -17.36
C VAL A 234 20.11 30.53 -16.61
N ASP A 235 21.35 30.34 -17.06
CA ASP A 235 22.54 30.96 -16.45
C ASP A 235 22.53 32.50 -16.59
N GLY A 236 23.34 33.18 -15.77
CA GLY A 236 23.39 34.64 -15.69
C GLY A 236 24.04 35.34 -16.88
N THR A 237 24.61 34.59 -17.83
CA THR A 237 25.11 35.14 -19.11
C THR A 237 24.05 35.05 -20.22
N THR A 238 23.04 34.20 -20.06
CA THR A 238 21.96 34.01 -21.03
C THR A 238 20.94 35.16 -20.97
N THR A 239 20.75 35.83 -22.10
CA THR A 239 19.78 36.95 -22.30
C THR A 239 18.63 36.61 -23.25
N SER A 240 18.54 35.35 -23.66
CA SER A 240 17.52 34.83 -24.58
C SER A 240 17.23 33.36 -24.28
N ALA A 241 15.97 32.99 -24.07
CA ALA A 241 15.58 31.60 -23.88
C ALA A 241 14.15 31.30 -24.34
N THR A 242 13.96 30.10 -24.89
CA THR A 242 12.64 29.54 -25.24
C THR A 242 12.02 28.87 -24.03
N VAL A 243 10.77 29.20 -23.68
CA VAL A 243 9.94 28.39 -22.79
C VAL A 243 9.12 27.45 -23.66
N ASP A 244 9.24 26.15 -23.38
CA ASP A 244 8.60 25.05 -24.09
C ASP A 244 7.42 24.51 -23.24
N ASN A 245 6.58 23.64 -23.81
CA ASN A 245 5.38 23.07 -23.17
C ASN A 245 4.31 24.13 -22.78
N LEU A 246 4.21 25.22 -23.54
CA LEU A 246 3.05 26.09 -23.49
C LEU A 246 1.82 25.34 -24.03
N THR A 247 0.64 25.76 -23.60
CA THR A 247 -0.64 25.27 -24.11
C THR A 247 -1.00 26.07 -25.37
N PRO A 248 -1.41 25.43 -26.48
CA PRO A 248 -1.91 26.14 -27.66
C PRO A 248 -3.13 27.03 -27.36
N ASN A 249 -3.36 28.04 -28.20
CA ASN A 249 -4.49 28.97 -28.10
C ASN A 249 -4.72 29.58 -26.69
N THR A 250 -3.64 29.81 -25.94
CA THR A 250 -3.69 30.20 -24.52
C THR A 250 -2.94 31.51 -24.29
N ALA A 251 -3.52 32.39 -23.48
CA ALA A 251 -2.93 33.68 -23.12
C ALA A 251 -1.92 33.54 -21.97
N TYR A 252 -0.75 34.18 -22.15
CA TYR A 252 0.39 34.16 -21.24
C TYR A 252 0.85 35.57 -20.87
N ASP A 253 1.39 35.69 -19.67
CA ASP A 253 1.82 36.91 -18.99
C ASP A 253 3.17 36.63 -18.30
N ILE A 254 4.27 37.04 -18.94
CA ILE A 254 5.63 36.60 -18.60
C ILE A 254 6.51 37.75 -18.11
N SER A 255 7.25 37.53 -17.02
CA SER A 255 8.33 38.40 -16.52
C SER A 255 9.64 37.62 -16.34
N VAL A 256 10.76 38.31 -16.13
CA VAL A 256 12.07 37.70 -15.82
C VAL A 256 12.68 38.36 -14.59
N GLY A 257 13.24 37.55 -13.67
CA GLY A 257 14.06 37.99 -12.55
C GLY A 257 15.50 37.47 -12.67
N ALA A 258 16.44 38.13 -12.01
CA ALA A 258 17.85 37.78 -11.92
C ALA A 258 18.24 37.42 -10.47
N TYR A 259 19.28 36.60 -10.31
CA TYR A 259 19.83 36.21 -9.02
C TYR A 259 21.37 36.19 -9.07
N ASP A 260 21.99 36.61 -7.97
CA ASP A 260 23.44 36.52 -7.73
C ASP A 260 23.87 35.16 -7.12
N ALA A 261 25.16 35.05 -6.78
CA ALA A 261 25.76 33.86 -6.18
C ALA A 261 25.37 33.61 -4.71
N ALA A 262 24.97 34.64 -3.96
CA ALA A 262 24.45 34.53 -2.60
C ALA A 262 22.94 34.19 -2.56
N GLY A 263 22.26 34.32 -3.70
CA GLY A 263 20.85 34.01 -3.91
C GLY A 263 19.91 35.20 -3.75
N ASN A 264 20.40 36.44 -3.73
CA ASN A 264 19.48 37.59 -3.61
C ASN A 264 18.71 37.80 -4.93
N PRO A 265 17.39 38.02 -4.88
CA PRO A 265 16.56 38.23 -6.07
C PRO A 265 16.53 39.70 -6.51
N SER A 266 16.60 39.94 -7.82
CA SER A 266 16.26 41.24 -8.41
C SER A 266 14.76 41.54 -8.31
N GLN A 267 14.37 42.79 -8.58
CA GLN A 267 13.00 43.07 -9.03
C GLN A 267 12.73 42.39 -10.40
N GLN A 268 11.47 42.12 -10.70
CA GLN A 268 11.05 41.52 -11.98
C GLN A 268 11.12 42.55 -13.12
N SER A 269 11.34 42.06 -14.35
CA SER A 269 11.28 42.86 -15.58
C SER A 269 9.88 43.37 -15.90
N ASN A 270 9.75 44.14 -16.98
CA ASN A 270 8.45 44.42 -17.59
C ASN A 270 7.74 43.10 -17.96
N VAL A 271 6.42 43.06 -17.78
CA VAL A 271 5.58 41.92 -18.20
C VAL A 271 5.35 41.98 -19.72
N VAL A 272 5.44 40.82 -20.38
CA VAL A 272 5.04 40.61 -21.78
C VAL A 272 3.80 39.73 -21.82
N THR A 273 2.74 40.23 -22.45
CA THR A 273 1.52 39.47 -22.71
C THR A 273 1.46 38.99 -24.15
N PHE A 274 1.12 37.73 -24.38
CA PHE A 274 0.90 37.17 -25.72
C PHE A 274 -0.11 36.02 -25.67
N THR A 275 -0.47 35.48 -26.83
CA THR A 275 -1.29 34.28 -26.96
C THR A 275 -0.60 33.33 -27.92
N THR A 276 -0.43 32.07 -27.51
CA THR A 276 0.06 31.02 -28.42
C THR A 276 -0.97 30.79 -29.54
N PRO A 277 -0.54 30.56 -30.80
CA PRO A 277 -1.48 30.14 -31.83
C PRO A 277 -2.12 28.77 -31.46
N PRO A 278 -3.27 28.42 -32.06
CA PRO A 278 -3.73 27.03 -32.09
C PRO A 278 -2.64 26.12 -32.69
N SER A 279 -2.62 24.86 -32.27
CA SER A 279 -1.70 23.88 -32.85
C SER A 279 -2.23 23.39 -34.20
N ASP A 280 -1.30 23.10 -35.10
CA ASP A 280 -1.54 22.52 -36.42
C ASP A 280 -1.31 21.00 -36.44
N ASP A 281 -1.24 20.38 -35.25
CA ASP A 281 -1.02 18.95 -35.13
C ASP A 281 -2.23 18.14 -35.62
N THR A 282 -1.94 17.28 -36.60
CA THR A 282 -2.88 16.35 -37.21
C THR A 282 -2.48 14.89 -36.95
N THR A 283 -1.49 14.69 -36.08
CA THR A 283 -0.91 13.40 -35.72
C THR A 283 -1.68 12.83 -34.54
N PRO A 284 -2.25 11.61 -34.65
CA PRO A 284 -2.82 10.97 -33.48
C PRO A 284 -1.75 10.53 -32.47
N PRO A 285 -1.99 10.69 -31.15
CA PRO A 285 -1.11 10.15 -30.13
C PRO A 285 -0.85 8.65 -30.27
N THR A 286 0.28 8.21 -29.72
CA THR A 286 0.60 6.77 -29.65
C THR A 286 -0.45 6.00 -28.83
N VAL A 287 -0.62 4.72 -29.16
CA VAL A 287 -1.61 3.86 -28.53
C VAL A 287 -1.28 3.62 -27.05
N PRO A 288 -2.24 3.77 -26.10
CA PRO A 288 -2.03 3.45 -24.69
C PRO A 288 -1.55 2.01 -24.51
N GLY A 289 -0.36 1.85 -23.93
CA GLY A 289 0.27 0.54 -23.76
C GLY A 289 -0.24 -0.22 -22.52
N ASN A 290 -0.17 -1.55 -22.55
CA ASN A 290 -0.38 -2.40 -21.36
C ASN A 290 -1.67 -2.10 -20.58
N LEU A 291 -2.80 -1.98 -21.29
CA LEU A 291 -4.11 -1.96 -20.64
C LEU A 291 -4.31 -3.29 -19.92
N ARG A 292 -4.67 -3.22 -18.64
CA ARG A 292 -4.89 -4.38 -17.76
C ARG A 292 -6.01 -4.10 -16.76
N SER A 293 -6.70 -5.15 -16.36
CA SER A 293 -7.64 -5.11 -15.22
C SER A 293 -6.84 -5.13 -13.92
N THR A 294 -7.09 -4.20 -13.01
CA THR A 294 -6.45 -4.10 -11.69
C THR A 294 -7.36 -4.56 -10.55
N GLY A 295 -8.67 -4.64 -10.78
CA GLY A 295 -9.63 -5.14 -9.80
C GLY A 295 -10.99 -5.41 -10.45
N VAL A 296 -11.74 -6.37 -9.89
CA VAL A 296 -13.06 -6.75 -10.41
C VAL A 296 -13.99 -7.02 -9.24
N THR A 297 -15.16 -6.41 -9.23
CA THR A 297 -16.24 -6.67 -8.27
C THR A 297 -17.40 -7.37 -8.96
N ALA A 298 -18.54 -7.51 -8.27
CA ALA A 298 -19.77 -7.99 -8.91
C ALA A 298 -20.36 -6.96 -9.89
N ASN A 299 -20.03 -5.67 -9.79
CA ASN A 299 -20.64 -4.61 -10.58
C ASN A 299 -19.67 -3.54 -11.11
N SER A 300 -18.36 -3.79 -11.03
CA SER A 300 -17.34 -2.88 -11.53
C SER A 300 -16.06 -3.60 -11.97
N VAL A 301 -15.32 -2.93 -12.86
CA VAL A 301 -13.97 -3.32 -13.30
C VAL A 301 -13.07 -2.10 -13.22
N SER A 302 -11.97 -2.23 -12.47
CA SER A 302 -10.89 -1.25 -12.40
C SER A 302 -9.82 -1.59 -13.43
N LEU A 303 -9.36 -0.58 -14.15
CA LEU A 303 -8.43 -0.66 -15.27
C LEU A 303 -7.22 0.27 -15.03
N ALA A 304 -6.05 -0.12 -15.53
CA ALA A 304 -4.88 0.74 -15.62
C ALA A 304 -4.11 0.49 -16.92
N TRP A 305 -3.38 1.49 -17.39
CA TRP A 305 -2.57 1.45 -18.61
C TRP A 305 -1.27 2.24 -18.43
N ASN A 306 -0.38 2.17 -19.42
CA ASN A 306 0.82 2.98 -19.52
C ASN A 306 0.51 4.25 -20.33
N ALA A 307 1.22 5.34 -20.06
CA ALA A 307 1.01 6.61 -20.75
C ALA A 307 1.29 6.51 -22.26
N SER A 308 0.51 7.26 -23.04
CA SER A 308 0.83 7.59 -24.42
C SER A 308 1.83 8.75 -24.50
N THR A 309 2.56 8.79 -25.60
CA THR A 309 3.35 9.95 -26.06
C THR A 309 2.79 10.47 -27.37
N ASP A 310 3.18 11.68 -27.75
CA ASP A 310 2.78 12.33 -28.99
C ASP A 310 3.99 13.04 -29.64
N ASN A 311 3.93 13.39 -30.93
CA ASN A 311 5.11 13.87 -31.67
C ASN A 311 5.42 15.37 -31.47
N GLY A 312 4.48 16.14 -30.92
CA GLY A 312 4.67 17.52 -30.48
C GLY A 312 3.75 17.97 -29.34
N GLY A 313 2.62 17.28 -29.14
CA GLY A 313 1.60 17.61 -28.13
C GLY A 313 1.81 17.01 -26.74
N THR A 314 1.00 17.51 -25.80
CA THR A 314 0.75 16.86 -24.50
C THR A 314 -0.49 15.98 -24.61
N ILE A 315 -0.60 14.89 -23.85
CA ILE A 315 -1.84 14.09 -23.85
C ILE A 315 -2.93 14.81 -23.05
N ALA A 316 -4.03 15.22 -23.70
CA ALA A 316 -5.16 15.85 -23.04
C ALA A 316 -6.00 14.89 -22.19
N GLY A 317 -5.97 13.58 -22.51
CA GLY A 317 -6.55 12.55 -21.67
C GLY A 317 -6.81 11.23 -22.40
N TYR A 318 -7.55 10.36 -21.73
CA TYR A 318 -7.86 9.01 -22.16
C TYR A 318 -9.37 8.76 -22.15
N ASP A 319 -9.87 8.15 -23.21
CA ASP A 319 -11.24 7.64 -23.31
C ASP A 319 -11.26 6.13 -23.09
N VAL A 320 -12.09 5.66 -22.16
CA VAL A 320 -12.31 4.25 -21.87
C VAL A 320 -13.57 3.78 -22.57
N TYR A 321 -13.47 2.69 -23.32
CA TYR A 321 -14.57 2.09 -24.08
C TYR A 321 -14.92 0.71 -23.54
N GLN A 322 -16.21 0.43 -23.39
CA GLN A 322 -16.79 -0.89 -23.18
C GLN A 322 -17.39 -1.36 -24.51
N GLY A 323 -16.75 -2.33 -25.16
CA GLY A 323 -17.03 -2.65 -26.57
C GLY A 323 -16.78 -1.41 -27.45
N THR A 324 -17.85 -0.89 -28.06
CA THR A 324 -17.83 0.35 -28.87
C THR A 324 -18.30 1.59 -28.11
N THR A 325 -18.92 1.44 -26.94
CA THR A 325 -19.49 2.55 -26.17
C THR A 325 -18.42 3.19 -25.29
N LYS A 326 -18.23 4.51 -25.38
CA LYS A 326 -17.39 5.23 -24.42
C LYS A 326 -18.09 5.29 -23.07
N VAL A 327 -17.43 4.79 -22.03
CA VAL A 327 -17.96 4.72 -20.65
C VAL A 327 -17.28 5.66 -19.66
N ALA A 328 -16.06 6.13 -19.96
CA ALA A 328 -15.39 7.16 -19.16
C ALA A 328 -14.41 8.00 -20.00
N THR A 329 -14.11 9.19 -19.50
CA THR A 329 -12.99 10.04 -19.93
C THR A 329 -12.20 10.44 -18.67
N THR A 330 -10.87 10.34 -18.70
CA THR A 330 -10.01 10.62 -17.53
C THR A 330 -8.65 11.17 -17.97
N THR A 331 -8.01 11.99 -17.14
CA THR A 331 -6.59 12.39 -17.31
C THR A 331 -5.62 11.44 -16.58
N SER A 332 -6.14 10.56 -15.72
CA SER A 332 -5.36 9.55 -15.00
C SER A 332 -5.03 8.34 -15.89
N LEU A 333 -3.99 7.59 -15.53
CA LEU A 333 -3.61 6.31 -16.16
C LEU A 333 -4.43 5.11 -15.64
N ALA A 334 -5.57 5.38 -15.00
CA ALA A 334 -6.49 4.40 -14.46
C ALA A 334 -7.93 4.92 -14.46
N ALA A 335 -8.88 4.00 -14.50
CA ALA A 335 -10.31 4.27 -14.37
C ALA A 335 -11.05 3.04 -13.83
N THR A 336 -12.19 3.25 -13.19
CA THR A 336 -13.11 2.18 -12.78
C THR A 336 -14.43 2.37 -13.52
N VAL A 337 -14.88 1.33 -14.23
CA VAL A 337 -16.21 1.29 -14.86
C VAL A 337 -17.15 0.61 -13.88
N THR A 338 -18.23 1.30 -13.48
CA THR A 338 -19.26 0.84 -12.53
C THR A 338 -20.52 0.39 -13.26
N ASP A 339 -21.55 0.03 -12.50
CA ASP A 339 -22.91 -0.26 -12.98
C ASP A 339 -22.97 -1.40 -14.02
N LEU A 340 -22.03 -2.33 -13.88
CA LEU A 340 -21.93 -3.55 -14.66
C LEU A 340 -22.80 -4.65 -14.04
N ASP A 341 -23.33 -5.55 -14.87
CA ASP A 341 -24.06 -6.73 -14.42
C ASP A 341 -23.09 -7.77 -13.81
N PRO A 342 -23.46 -8.47 -12.73
CA PRO A 342 -22.66 -9.57 -12.18
C PRO A 342 -22.51 -10.76 -13.12
N SER A 343 -21.44 -11.53 -12.92
CA SER A 343 -21.09 -12.72 -13.72
C SER A 343 -20.96 -12.49 -15.23
N THR A 344 -20.80 -11.25 -15.67
CA THR A 344 -20.87 -10.85 -17.09
C THR A 344 -19.50 -10.42 -17.60
N SER A 345 -19.16 -10.88 -18.81
CA SER A 345 -17.87 -10.57 -19.45
C SER A 345 -17.96 -9.25 -20.22
N TYR A 346 -17.16 -8.28 -19.81
CA TYR A 346 -17.01 -6.99 -20.48
C TYR A 346 -15.63 -6.91 -21.12
N THR A 347 -15.55 -6.31 -22.30
CA THR A 347 -14.29 -6.07 -23.01
C THR A 347 -14.02 -4.58 -23.09
N PHE A 348 -12.88 -4.16 -22.58
CA PHE A 348 -12.47 -2.77 -22.49
C PHE A 348 -11.31 -2.46 -23.42
N THR A 349 -11.30 -1.25 -23.98
CA THR A 349 -10.16 -0.65 -24.66
C THR A 349 -10.01 0.81 -24.23
N VAL A 350 -8.82 1.38 -24.40
CA VAL A 350 -8.54 2.79 -24.11
C VAL A 350 -7.93 3.46 -25.33
N LYS A 351 -8.28 4.73 -25.57
CA LYS A 351 -7.65 5.61 -26.56
C LYS A 351 -7.12 6.86 -25.88
N ALA A 352 -5.95 7.34 -26.29
CA ALA A 352 -5.46 8.67 -25.92
C ALA A 352 -6.01 9.73 -26.88
N ARG A 353 -6.12 10.97 -26.40
CA ARG A 353 -6.38 12.16 -27.20
C ARG A 353 -5.42 13.28 -26.83
N ASP A 354 -5.09 14.12 -27.79
CA ASP A 354 -4.40 15.39 -27.62
C ASP A 354 -5.40 16.57 -27.42
N PRO A 355 -4.92 17.81 -27.19
CA PRO A 355 -5.76 19.01 -27.12
C PRO A 355 -6.39 19.42 -28.45
N ASP A 356 -5.81 19.02 -29.57
CA ASP A 356 -6.21 19.42 -30.93
C ASP A 356 -7.32 18.53 -31.50
N GLY A 357 -7.62 17.42 -30.84
CA GLY A 357 -8.75 16.53 -31.08
C GLY A 357 -8.39 15.23 -31.80
N ASN A 358 -7.11 14.96 -32.09
CA ASN A 358 -6.73 13.68 -32.67
C ASN A 358 -6.84 12.58 -31.61
N SER A 359 -7.16 11.37 -32.04
CA SER A 359 -7.39 10.21 -31.17
C SER A 359 -6.55 9.03 -31.63
N SER A 360 -5.79 8.43 -30.70
CA SER A 360 -5.02 7.23 -30.97
C SER A 360 -5.91 6.08 -31.48
N ALA A 361 -5.29 5.09 -32.12
CA ALA A 361 -5.91 3.77 -32.22
C ALA A 361 -6.16 3.16 -30.83
N ALA A 362 -7.05 2.18 -30.73
CA ALA A 362 -7.39 1.53 -29.48
C ALA A 362 -6.22 0.69 -28.94
N SER A 363 -6.08 0.66 -27.61
CA SER A 363 -5.17 -0.22 -26.87
C SER A 363 -5.40 -1.70 -27.16
N ASN A 364 -4.54 -2.57 -26.61
CA ASN A 364 -4.91 -3.97 -26.43
C ASN A 364 -6.25 -4.07 -25.69
N ALA A 365 -7.10 -5.03 -26.09
CA ALA A 365 -8.36 -5.28 -25.43
C ALA A 365 -8.16 -6.07 -24.13
N VAL A 366 -8.91 -5.72 -23.09
CA VAL A 366 -8.96 -6.46 -21.83
C VAL A 366 -10.38 -6.96 -21.61
N THR A 367 -10.56 -8.28 -21.63
CA THR A 367 -11.80 -8.89 -21.19
C THR A 367 -11.73 -9.19 -19.70
N ALA A 368 -12.61 -8.56 -18.92
CA ALA A 368 -12.81 -8.84 -17.51
C ALA A 368 -14.23 -9.35 -17.30
N LYS A 369 -14.37 -10.48 -16.61
CA LYS A 369 -15.67 -11.00 -16.20
C LYS A 369 -15.96 -10.50 -14.79
N THR A 370 -17.00 -9.70 -14.61
CA THR A 370 -17.46 -9.30 -13.27
C THR A 370 -17.65 -10.55 -12.41
N SER A 371 -17.29 -10.44 -11.14
CA SER A 371 -17.45 -11.54 -10.20
C SER A 371 -18.92 -11.96 -10.16
N ALA A 372 -19.17 -13.18 -9.68
CA ALA A 372 -20.50 -13.47 -9.16
C ALA A 372 -20.90 -12.44 -8.10
N PRO A 373 -22.21 -12.30 -7.78
CA PRO A 373 -22.64 -11.63 -6.56
C PRO A 373 -22.12 -12.39 -5.34
N GLY A 374 -20.84 -12.16 -4.99
CA GLY A 374 -20.40 -12.34 -3.62
C GLY A 374 -21.32 -11.51 -2.74
N GLY A 375 -21.73 -12.07 -1.60
CA GLY A 375 -22.77 -11.46 -0.77
C GLY A 375 -22.47 -9.98 -0.49
N ALA A 376 -23.51 -9.17 -0.31
CA ALA A 376 -23.44 -7.70 -0.22
C ALA A 376 -22.71 -7.17 1.05
N GLY A 377 -21.75 -7.94 1.58
CA GLY A 377 -21.38 -7.91 2.97
C GLY A 377 -22.53 -8.45 3.82
N GLY A 378 -22.68 -7.90 5.02
CA GLY A 378 -23.70 -8.31 5.98
C GLY A 378 -23.18 -9.30 7.02
N ILE A 379 -24.10 -9.87 7.78
CA ILE A 379 -23.79 -10.87 8.81
C ILE A 379 -23.61 -12.24 8.15
N PRO A 380 -22.41 -12.86 8.19
CA PRO A 380 -22.19 -14.19 7.64
C PRO A 380 -22.77 -15.28 8.56
N GLU A 381 -23.23 -16.35 7.94
CA GLU A 381 -23.64 -17.61 8.57
C GLU A 381 -22.51 -18.65 8.47
N TYR A 382 -22.46 -19.57 9.42
CA TYR A 382 -21.64 -20.77 9.27
C TYR A 382 -22.19 -21.66 8.15
N ASP A 383 -21.31 -22.12 7.26
CA ASP A 383 -21.66 -23.07 6.20
C ASP A 383 -21.18 -24.49 6.52
N LYS A 384 -19.86 -24.67 6.68
CA LYS A 384 -19.23 -25.97 6.93
C LYS A 384 -17.82 -25.82 7.49
N ASP A 385 -17.33 -26.84 8.17
CA ASP A 385 -15.90 -27.03 8.38
C ASP A 385 -15.22 -27.31 7.03
N ILE A 386 -14.00 -26.78 6.84
CA ILE A 386 -13.14 -27.06 5.69
C ILE A 386 -12.11 -28.09 6.09
N ALA A 387 -11.30 -27.81 7.11
CA ALA A 387 -10.26 -28.74 7.57
C ALA A 387 -9.87 -28.49 9.02
N LYS A 388 -9.41 -29.53 9.72
CA LYS A 388 -8.62 -29.38 10.94
C LYS A 388 -7.18 -29.07 10.60
N VAL A 389 -6.55 -28.18 11.34
CA VAL A 389 -5.19 -27.65 11.10
C VAL A 389 -4.44 -27.52 12.43
N ASP A 390 -3.15 -27.21 12.33
CA ASP A 390 -2.38 -26.72 13.45
C ASP A 390 -2.58 -25.19 13.61
N LEU A 391 -1.54 -24.39 13.86
CA LEU A 391 -1.68 -22.95 14.04
C LEU A 391 -1.73 -22.19 12.70
N ALA A 392 -2.87 -22.29 11.99
CA ALA A 392 -3.13 -21.62 10.72
C ALA A 392 -3.20 -20.08 10.84
N TRP A 393 -2.12 -19.39 10.44
CA TRP A 393 -1.90 -17.97 10.72
C TRP A 393 -2.38 -17.03 9.59
N ALA A 394 -2.10 -17.38 8.34
CA ALA A 394 -2.60 -16.70 7.15
C ALA A 394 -3.17 -17.69 6.14
N VAL A 395 -4.14 -17.22 5.36
CA VAL A 395 -4.81 -17.93 4.27
C VAL A 395 -4.88 -16.97 3.09
N ASP A 396 -4.45 -17.40 1.91
CA ASP A 396 -4.63 -16.67 0.65
C ASP A 396 -4.99 -17.64 -0.50
N PHE A 397 -5.74 -17.16 -1.50
CA PHE A 397 -6.33 -18.01 -2.53
C PHE A 397 -5.61 -17.94 -3.89
N LEU A 398 -5.27 -19.11 -4.41
CA LEU A 398 -4.76 -19.29 -5.77
C LEU A 398 -5.91 -19.07 -6.77
N PRO A 399 -5.63 -18.63 -8.02
CA PRO A 399 -6.67 -18.41 -9.04
C PRO A 399 -7.50 -19.64 -9.42
N ASN A 400 -7.07 -20.85 -9.06
CA ASN A 400 -7.83 -22.09 -9.25
C ASN A 400 -8.85 -22.39 -8.12
N GLY A 401 -8.93 -21.55 -7.09
CA GLY A 401 -9.84 -21.71 -5.96
C GLY A 401 -9.27 -22.48 -4.75
N ASN A 402 -8.08 -23.07 -4.85
CA ASN A 402 -7.40 -23.65 -3.69
C ASN A 402 -6.75 -22.54 -2.85
N ALA A 403 -6.67 -22.74 -1.55
CA ALA A 403 -5.93 -21.85 -0.65
C ALA A 403 -4.52 -22.36 -0.39
N LEU A 404 -3.59 -21.43 -0.18
CA LEU A 404 -2.36 -21.68 0.55
C LEU A 404 -2.53 -21.19 1.99
N VAL A 405 -1.99 -21.93 2.95
CA VAL A 405 -2.13 -21.67 4.40
C VAL A 405 -0.78 -21.82 5.10
N THR A 406 -0.43 -20.87 5.97
CA THR A 406 0.78 -20.95 6.82
C THR A 406 0.47 -21.56 8.18
N GLU A 407 1.23 -22.58 8.60
CA GLU A 407 1.17 -23.13 9.96
C GLU A 407 2.36 -22.64 10.80
N ARG A 408 2.07 -21.81 11.82
CA ARG A 408 3.06 -20.95 12.51
C ARG A 408 4.25 -21.71 13.09
N ASP A 409 3.98 -22.76 13.85
CA ASP A 409 4.96 -23.46 14.68
C ASP A 409 5.44 -24.79 14.08
N ARG A 410 4.88 -25.16 12.92
CA ARG A 410 5.39 -26.22 12.04
C ARG A 410 6.30 -25.66 10.93
N PHE A 411 6.18 -24.36 10.66
CA PHE A 411 6.84 -23.65 9.56
C PHE A 411 6.46 -24.19 8.17
N GLU A 412 5.30 -24.83 8.07
CA GLU A 412 4.79 -25.50 6.87
C GLU A 412 3.86 -24.58 6.07
N ILE A 413 3.92 -24.70 4.74
CA ILE A 413 2.86 -24.20 3.84
C ILE A 413 1.99 -25.39 3.42
N LEU A 414 0.69 -25.27 3.65
CA LEU A 414 -0.31 -26.23 3.20
C LEU A 414 -1.03 -25.71 1.94
N LEU A 415 -1.32 -26.61 1.00
CA LEU A 415 -2.40 -26.45 0.03
C LEU A 415 -3.69 -27.00 0.65
N VAL A 416 -4.78 -26.22 0.63
CA VAL A 416 -6.09 -26.62 1.14
C VAL A 416 -7.17 -26.36 0.07
N THR A 417 -7.90 -27.41 -0.31
CA THR A 417 -8.96 -27.32 -1.33
C THR A 417 -10.30 -26.88 -0.72
N PRO A 418 -11.25 -26.34 -1.53
CA PRO A 418 -12.63 -26.06 -1.08
C PRO A 418 -13.45 -27.28 -0.61
N SER A 419 -12.97 -28.49 -0.89
CA SER A 419 -13.53 -29.76 -0.38
C SER A 419 -12.89 -30.23 0.93
N GLY A 420 -11.86 -29.54 1.44
CA GLY A 420 -11.19 -29.87 2.70
C GLY A 420 -9.99 -30.81 2.58
N GLN A 421 -9.57 -31.19 1.36
CA GLN A 421 -8.32 -31.92 1.19
C GLN A 421 -7.14 -31.01 1.48
N LYS A 422 -6.17 -31.52 2.25
CA LYS A 422 -4.95 -30.83 2.63
C LYS A 422 -3.72 -31.53 2.05
N THR A 423 -2.70 -30.77 1.68
CA THR A 423 -1.39 -31.29 1.29
C THR A 423 -0.30 -30.36 1.82
N THR A 424 0.62 -30.89 2.63
CA THR A 424 1.83 -30.15 3.06
C THR A 424 2.76 -30.01 1.86
N LEU A 425 3.06 -28.78 1.43
CA LEU A 425 3.92 -28.50 0.29
C LEU A 425 5.42 -28.45 0.66
N GLY A 426 5.72 -28.20 1.93
CA GLY A 426 7.07 -28.09 2.46
C GLY A 426 7.19 -27.06 3.57
N THR A 427 8.39 -26.89 4.10
CA THR A 427 8.73 -25.87 5.10
C THR A 427 9.41 -24.65 4.48
N VAL A 428 9.29 -23.50 5.13
CA VAL A 428 9.94 -22.25 4.68
C VAL A 428 11.41 -22.21 5.13
N PRO A 429 12.39 -22.08 4.21
CA PRO A 429 13.81 -22.11 4.56
C PRO A 429 14.21 -21.04 5.59
N GLY A 430 14.85 -21.49 6.69
CA GLY A 430 15.35 -20.61 7.74
C GLY A 430 14.29 -20.04 8.70
N ALA A 431 13.04 -20.50 8.61
CA ALA A 431 12.00 -20.16 9.58
C ALA A 431 12.25 -20.82 10.96
N VAL A 432 12.04 -20.06 12.03
CA VAL A 432 12.20 -20.49 13.43
C VAL A 432 11.15 -19.82 14.31
N GLY A 433 10.85 -20.39 15.48
CA GLY A 433 9.98 -19.76 16.47
C GLY A 433 10.70 -18.76 17.39
N THR A 434 9.93 -18.04 18.23
CA THR A 434 10.47 -17.21 19.33
C THR A 434 10.03 -17.67 20.73
N ASN A 435 9.51 -18.89 20.86
CA ASN A 435 8.83 -19.41 22.06
C ASN A 435 7.68 -18.48 22.52
N GLY A 436 6.94 -17.95 21.54
CA GLY A 436 5.93 -16.91 21.71
C GLY A 436 5.16 -16.69 20.40
N GLU A 437 5.04 -15.44 19.97
CA GLU A 437 4.24 -15.05 18.79
C GLU A 437 4.95 -15.22 17.45
N GLY A 438 6.28 -15.34 17.42
CA GLY A 438 7.08 -15.43 16.21
C GLY A 438 7.19 -16.86 15.67
N GLY A 439 7.23 -16.98 14.34
CA GLY A 439 7.20 -18.22 13.59
C GLY A 439 6.94 -17.94 12.10
N LEU A 440 6.19 -18.82 11.43
CA LEU A 440 5.69 -18.57 10.08
C LEU A 440 4.36 -17.79 10.13
N LEU A 441 4.32 -16.58 9.58
CA LEU A 441 3.23 -15.63 9.80
C LEU A 441 2.47 -15.34 8.49
N GLY A 442 2.56 -14.12 7.97
CA GLY A 442 1.80 -13.66 6.82
C GLY A 442 2.17 -14.36 5.50
N LEU A 443 1.19 -14.40 4.62
CA LEU A 443 1.24 -15.00 3.29
C LEU A 443 0.52 -14.06 2.33
N ALA A 444 1.09 -13.84 1.14
CA ALA A 444 0.43 -13.14 0.04
C ALA A 444 0.83 -13.74 -1.31
N ILE A 445 -0.15 -14.05 -2.15
CA ILE A 445 0.05 -14.55 -3.51
C ILE A 445 0.29 -13.34 -4.44
N SER A 446 1.22 -13.49 -5.39
CA SER A 446 1.55 -12.42 -6.34
C SER A 446 0.34 -12.02 -7.20
N PRO A 447 0.04 -10.72 -7.37
CA PRO A 447 -0.94 -10.26 -8.36
C PRO A 447 -0.57 -10.67 -9.79
N ASN A 448 0.71 -10.98 -10.03
CA ASN A 448 1.24 -11.44 -11.32
C ASN A 448 1.36 -12.98 -11.40
N TRP A 449 0.67 -13.72 -10.52
CA TRP A 449 0.73 -15.18 -10.35
C TRP A 449 0.82 -15.96 -11.67
N ALA A 450 -0.01 -15.60 -12.66
CA ALA A 450 -0.07 -16.26 -13.97
C ALA A 450 1.23 -16.17 -14.80
N SER A 451 2.22 -15.39 -14.35
CA SER A 451 3.52 -15.20 -15.00
C SER A 451 4.70 -15.53 -14.09
N ASP A 452 4.61 -15.28 -12.78
CA ASP A 452 5.73 -15.42 -11.86
C ASP A 452 5.60 -16.57 -10.85
N HIS A 453 4.40 -17.17 -10.73
CA HIS A 453 4.06 -18.23 -9.78
C HIS A 453 4.55 -17.93 -8.34
N ALA A 454 4.62 -16.64 -7.98
CA ALA A 454 5.29 -16.22 -6.77
C ALA A 454 4.34 -16.11 -5.57
N ILE A 455 4.86 -16.52 -4.42
CA ILE A 455 4.27 -16.25 -3.11
C ILE A 455 5.24 -15.47 -2.24
N TYR A 456 4.70 -14.62 -1.38
CA TYR A 456 5.41 -13.80 -0.43
C TYR A 456 5.06 -14.29 0.96
N VAL A 457 6.07 -14.39 1.82
CA VAL A 457 5.96 -14.99 3.16
C VAL A 457 6.67 -14.10 4.17
N TYR A 458 5.96 -13.71 5.23
CA TYR A 458 6.56 -13.08 6.41
C TYR A 458 6.86 -14.17 7.43
N HIS A 459 8.12 -14.28 7.88
CA HIS A 459 8.49 -15.22 8.92
C HIS A 459 9.59 -14.68 9.84
N THR A 460 9.64 -15.24 11.04
CA THR A 460 10.77 -15.12 11.95
C THR A 460 11.92 -16.03 11.48
N ALA A 461 13.13 -15.49 11.43
CA ALA A 461 14.37 -16.21 11.18
C ALA A 461 15.32 -16.13 12.40
N SER A 462 16.53 -16.70 12.30
CA SER A 462 17.48 -16.73 13.43
C SER A 462 17.93 -15.34 13.90
N GLY A 463 18.10 -14.37 13.00
CA GLY A 463 18.54 -13.00 13.32
C GLY A 463 17.41 -11.96 13.43
N ASP A 464 16.33 -12.10 12.68
CA ASP A 464 15.32 -11.06 12.44
C ASP A 464 13.92 -11.64 12.19
N ASN A 465 12.93 -10.78 11.99
CA ASN A 465 11.80 -11.07 11.12
C ASN A 465 12.15 -10.64 9.69
N ARG A 466 11.54 -11.29 8.69
CA ARG A 466 11.79 -10.99 7.28
C ARG A 466 10.60 -11.34 6.40
N ILE A 467 10.55 -10.68 5.25
CA ILE A 467 9.70 -11.04 4.12
C ILE A 467 10.58 -11.71 3.06
N VAL A 468 10.15 -12.87 2.57
CA VAL A 468 10.82 -13.60 1.48
C VAL A 468 9.83 -13.89 0.34
N LYS A 469 10.36 -14.02 -0.87
CA LYS A 469 9.67 -14.51 -2.06
C LYS A 469 10.05 -15.96 -2.33
N MET A 470 9.07 -16.79 -2.64
CA MET A 470 9.21 -18.19 -3.06
C MET A 470 8.36 -18.42 -4.31
N THR A 471 8.58 -19.54 -5.00
CA THR A 471 7.80 -19.92 -6.20
C THR A 471 7.06 -21.23 -5.91
N TYR A 472 5.81 -21.34 -6.36
CA TYR A 472 5.01 -22.57 -6.27
C TYR A 472 4.47 -22.94 -7.66
N ASP A 473 4.96 -24.03 -8.24
CA ASP A 473 4.64 -24.41 -9.64
C ASP A 473 3.23 -25.02 -9.86
N GLY A 474 2.44 -25.13 -8.79
CA GLY A 474 1.16 -25.86 -8.76
C GLY A 474 1.29 -27.28 -8.18
N THR A 475 2.51 -27.75 -7.93
CA THR A 475 2.85 -29.05 -7.35
C THR A 475 3.90 -28.94 -6.25
N THR A 476 5.00 -28.22 -6.47
CA THR A 476 6.13 -28.10 -5.53
C THR A 476 6.45 -26.65 -5.16
N LEU A 477 6.80 -26.43 -3.90
CA LEU A 477 7.32 -25.16 -3.39
C LEU A 477 8.84 -25.13 -3.61
N SER A 478 9.38 -23.97 -4.00
CA SER A 478 10.84 -23.80 -4.19
C SER A 478 11.61 -24.10 -2.89
N SER A 479 12.67 -24.91 -2.98
CA SER A 479 13.53 -25.26 -1.84
C SER A 479 14.40 -24.08 -1.33
N THR A 480 14.42 -22.99 -2.08
CA THR A 480 15.08 -21.72 -1.72
C THR A 480 14.06 -20.59 -1.65
N SER A 481 14.44 -19.50 -0.98
CA SER A 481 13.67 -18.26 -0.88
C SER A 481 14.57 -17.06 -1.16
N THR A 482 14.01 -16.00 -1.74
CA THR A 482 14.71 -14.74 -2.04
C THR A 482 14.30 -13.69 -1.00
N PRO A 483 15.23 -13.04 -0.28
CA PRO A 483 14.89 -11.94 0.62
C PRO A 483 14.21 -10.76 -0.11
N VAL A 484 13.12 -10.26 0.46
CA VAL A 484 12.38 -9.07 -0.02
C VAL A 484 12.56 -7.91 0.97
N LEU A 485 12.50 -8.19 2.27
CA LEU A 485 12.87 -7.26 3.34
C LEU A 485 13.43 -8.05 4.52
N THR A 486 14.58 -7.62 5.07
CA THR A 486 15.26 -8.23 6.21
C THR A 486 15.61 -7.15 7.24
N GLY A 487 16.09 -7.57 8.42
CA GLY A 487 16.50 -6.64 9.49
C GLY A 487 15.33 -6.05 10.28
N ILE A 488 14.13 -6.60 10.15
CA ILE A 488 13.00 -6.26 11.02
C ILE A 488 13.29 -6.87 12.40
N ALA A 489 13.26 -6.09 13.48
CA ALA A 489 13.51 -6.64 14.80
C ALA A 489 12.43 -7.68 15.16
N LYS A 490 12.88 -8.76 15.80
CA LYS A 490 12.01 -9.82 16.35
C LYS A 490 12.06 -9.83 17.86
N ASN A 491 11.00 -10.34 18.48
CA ASN A 491 10.94 -10.59 19.91
C ASN A 491 10.05 -11.81 20.18
N ARG A 492 9.98 -12.26 21.43
CA ARG A 492 8.99 -13.23 21.89
C ARG A 492 7.56 -12.75 21.59
N TYR A 493 7.30 -11.44 21.64
CA TYR A 493 6.00 -10.83 21.38
C TYR A 493 6.12 -9.64 20.41
N HIS A 494 5.01 -9.21 19.81
CA HIS A 494 4.91 -8.01 18.97
C HIS A 494 5.69 -8.10 17.65
N ASN A 495 5.52 -9.21 16.93
CA ASN A 495 6.15 -9.40 15.63
C ASN A 495 5.33 -8.84 14.46
N GLY A 496 4.08 -8.39 14.67
CA GLY A 496 3.14 -7.99 13.62
C GLY A 496 2.90 -9.16 12.65
N GLY A 497 3.31 -8.97 11.39
CA GLY A 497 3.55 -10.06 10.45
C GLY A 497 2.46 -10.31 9.40
N ARG A 498 1.42 -9.47 9.33
CA ARG A 498 0.42 -9.57 8.24
C ARG A 498 0.99 -8.91 7.00
N ILE A 499 0.94 -9.61 5.87
CA ILE A 499 1.26 -9.05 4.54
C ILE A 499 0.07 -9.24 3.61
N LYS A 500 -0.17 -8.28 2.72
CA LYS A 500 -1.20 -8.35 1.67
C LYS A 500 -0.84 -7.37 0.54
N PHE A 501 -1.17 -7.70 -0.70
CA PHE A 501 -1.02 -6.76 -1.82
C PHE A 501 -2.18 -5.76 -1.83
N GLY A 502 -1.87 -4.48 -1.98
CA GLY A 502 -2.86 -3.42 -2.14
C GLY A 502 -3.35 -3.28 -3.59
N PRO A 503 -4.43 -2.51 -3.82
CA PRO A 503 -4.97 -2.24 -5.17
C PRO A 503 -4.01 -1.45 -6.07
N ASP A 504 -2.95 -0.86 -5.50
CA ASP A 504 -1.83 -0.20 -6.19
C ASP A 504 -0.71 -1.18 -6.62
N GLY A 505 -0.90 -2.48 -6.41
CA GLY A 505 0.07 -3.54 -6.71
C GLY A 505 1.30 -3.52 -5.81
N LYS A 506 1.26 -2.87 -4.64
CA LYS A 506 2.36 -2.83 -3.66
C LYS A 506 2.12 -3.82 -2.54
N LEU A 507 3.20 -4.35 -1.98
CA LEU A 507 3.15 -5.25 -0.83
C LEU A 507 3.12 -4.40 0.44
N TYR A 508 2.05 -4.52 1.24
CA TYR A 508 1.96 -3.89 2.55
C TYR A 508 2.29 -4.91 3.64
N ALA A 509 2.93 -4.46 4.71
CA ALA A 509 3.33 -5.31 5.83
C ALA A 509 3.07 -4.63 7.18
N THR A 510 2.41 -5.32 8.12
CA THR A 510 2.33 -4.89 9.52
C THR A 510 3.56 -5.35 10.28
N VAL A 511 4.13 -4.46 11.09
CA VAL A 511 5.31 -4.77 11.90
C VAL A 511 5.11 -4.21 13.31
N GLY A 512 5.13 -5.11 14.31
CA GLY A 512 5.04 -4.70 15.71
C GLY A 512 6.32 -4.06 16.24
N ASP A 513 6.25 -3.45 17.43
CA ASP A 513 7.35 -2.72 18.07
C ASP A 513 8.47 -3.61 18.64
N ALA A 514 8.30 -4.94 18.59
CA ALA A 514 9.20 -5.95 19.15
C ALA A 514 9.49 -5.78 20.67
N LYS A 515 8.50 -5.33 21.44
CA LYS A 515 8.60 -4.93 22.87
C LYS A 515 9.57 -3.78 23.16
N ASN A 516 9.92 -2.99 22.15
CA ASN A 516 10.59 -1.70 22.33
C ASN A 516 9.73 -0.61 21.70
N SER A 517 8.95 0.06 22.53
CA SER A 517 7.95 1.06 22.12
C SER A 517 8.55 2.27 21.39
N ASP A 518 9.82 2.61 21.65
CA ASP A 518 10.50 3.74 21.01
C ASP A 518 10.66 3.53 19.50
N ASN A 519 10.68 2.25 19.06
CA ASN A 519 10.62 1.91 17.64
C ASN A 519 9.43 2.54 16.95
N ALA A 520 8.25 2.58 17.58
CA ALA A 520 6.99 2.96 16.95
C ALA A 520 7.03 4.39 16.40
N GLN A 521 7.55 5.34 17.19
CA GLN A 521 7.75 6.74 16.78
C GLN A 521 9.02 6.93 15.92
N ASN A 522 10.06 6.10 16.11
CA ASN A 522 11.29 6.17 15.31
C ASN A 522 11.05 5.71 13.86
N LYS A 523 11.07 6.66 12.91
CA LYS A 523 10.90 6.39 11.46
C LYS A 523 12.10 5.68 10.82
N SER A 524 13.28 5.72 11.44
CA SER A 524 14.46 4.96 11.01
C SER A 524 14.41 3.49 11.46
N SER A 525 13.42 3.10 12.26
CA SER A 525 13.10 1.70 12.58
C SER A 525 12.02 1.15 11.65
N LEU A 526 12.15 -0.14 11.28
CA LEU A 526 11.10 -0.87 10.57
C LEU A 526 9.95 -1.30 11.50
N ASN A 527 10.16 -1.23 12.83
CA ASN A 527 9.25 -1.78 13.84
C ASN A 527 8.24 -0.74 14.35
N GLY A 528 7.05 -1.21 14.73
CA GLY A 528 5.92 -0.38 15.10
C GLY A 528 5.40 0.46 13.93
N LYS A 529 5.19 -0.19 12.77
CA LYS A 529 4.89 0.42 11.46
C LYS A 529 3.84 -0.38 10.70
N ILE A 530 3.22 0.29 9.73
CA ILE A 530 2.81 -0.36 8.47
C ILE A 530 3.80 0.08 7.39
N LEU A 531 4.39 -0.88 6.69
CA LEU A 531 5.35 -0.68 5.61
C LEU A 531 4.67 -0.89 4.26
N ARG A 532 5.20 -0.26 3.20
CA ARG A 532 4.78 -0.42 1.80
C ARG A 532 5.99 -0.59 0.89
N LEU A 533 6.01 -1.67 0.12
CA LEU A 533 7.12 -2.10 -0.73
C LEU A 533 6.67 -2.37 -2.17
N ASN A 534 7.58 -2.25 -3.12
CA ASN A 534 7.43 -2.89 -4.43
C ASN A 534 7.56 -4.43 -4.29
N PRO A 535 7.03 -5.23 -5.23
CA PRO A 535 7.15 -6.69 -5.19
C PRO A 535 8.59 -7.24 -5.24
N ASP A 536 9.59 -6.40 -5.56
CA ASP A 536 11.02 -6.74 -5.58
C ASP A 536 11.76 -6.37 -4.27
N GLY A 537 11.08 -5.76 -3.29
CA GLY A 537 11.69 -5.28 -2.04
C GLY A 537 12.26 -3.86 -2.11
N SER A 538 12.20 -3.19 -3.26
CA SER A 538 12.51 -1.76 -3.35
C SER A 538 11.41 -0.91 -2.70
N ALA A 539 11.78 0.29 -2.23
CA ALA A 539 10.82 1.23 -1.70
C ALA A 539 10.17 2.04 -2.84
N PRO A 540 8.83 2.13 -2.92
CA PRO A 540 8.15 3.03 -3.84
C PRO A 540 8.56 4.50 -3.59
N SER A 541 8.89 5.23 -4.66
CA SER A 541 9.32 6.64 -4.57
C SER A 541 8.22 7.58 -4.08
N ASP A 542 6.95 7.16 -4.16
CA ASP A 542 5.79 7.88 -3.65
C ASP A 542 5.52 7.62 -2.15
N ASN A 543 6.33 6.82 -1.44
CA ASN A 543 6.18 6.64 0.01
C ASN A 543 6.42 7.96 0.78
N PRO A 544 5.68 8.22 1.88
CA PRO A 544 5.64 9.52 2.56
C PRO A 544 6.99 9.97 3.15
N PHE A 545 7.91 9.04 3.44
CA PHE A 545 9.24 9.34 3.99
C PHE A 545 10.37 8.83 3.07
N TYR A 546 10.11 8.69 1.76
CA TYR A 546 11.10 8.21 0.79
C TYR A 546 12.38 9.06 0.77
N ALA A 547 12.23 10.39 0.73
CA ALA A 547 13.36 11.34 0.72
C ALA A 547 14.23 11.31 1.99
N THR A 548 13.73 10.77 3.10
CA THR A 548 14.53 10.59 4.34
C THR A 548 15.57 9.48 4.20
N GLY A 549 15.44 8.59 3.20
CA GLY A 549 16.35 7.46 3.00
C GLY A 549 16.25 6.42 4.14
N GLY A 550 17.35 5.70 4.39
CA GLY A 550 17.43 4.68 5.44
C GLY A 550 16.29 3.67 5.36
N ASN A 551 15.77 3.22 6.52
CA ASN A 551 14.54 2.42 6.59
C ASN A 551 13.26 3.25 6.43
N ALA A 552 13.32 4.56 6.70
CA ALA A 552 12.16 5.46 6.66
C ALA A 552 11.45 5.43 5.31
N ARG A 553 12.20 5.23 4.22
CA ARG A 553 11.67 5.06 2.86
C ARG A 553 10.59 3.98 2.71
N TYR A 554 10.54 2.97 3.59
CA TYR A 554 9.52 1.91 3.56
C TYR A 554 8.26 2.22 4.35
N VAL A 555 8.30 3.23 5.24
CA VAL A 555 7.23 3.53 6.18
C VAL A 555 6.03 4.13 5.45
N TRP A 556 4.86 3.50 5.61
CA TRP A 556 3.57 4.03 5.15
C TRP A 556 2.83 4.76 6.28
N SER A 557 2.77 4.14 7.47
CA SER A 557 2.28 4.75 8.72
C SER A 557 3.10 4.26 9.93
N TYR A 558 3.06 5.01 11.03
CA TYR A 558 3.88 4.78 12.20
C TYR A 558 3.13 5.09 13.51
N GLY A 559 3.77 4.85 14.65
CA GLY A 559 3.11 4.93 15.95
C GLY A 559 2.19 3.74 16.21
N HIS A 560 2.61 2.54 15.77
CA HIS A 560 1.90 1.28 15.99
C HIS A 560 2.61 0.40 17.01
N ARG A 561 1.86 -0.40 17.78
CA ARG A 561 2.31 -1.41 18.74
C ARG A 561 2.42 -2.80 18.13
N ASN A 562 1.31 -3.41 17.71
CA ASN A 562 1.27 -4.80 17.20
C ASN A 562 0.09 -5.03 16.22
N PRO A 563 0.08 -4.35 15.05
CA PRO A 563 -0.96 -4.55 14.03
C PRO A 563 -0.85 -5.94 13.38
N GLN A 564 -1.99 -6.62 13.20
CA GLN A 564 -2.05 -8.00 12.68
C GLN A 564 -3.13 -8.24 11.59
N GLY A 565 -3.81 -7.17 11.16
CA GLY A 565 -4.79 -7.20 10.06
C GLY A 565 -4.54 -6.07 9.06
N LEU A 566 -4.79 -6.35 7.77
CA LEU A 566 -4.80 -5.37 6.67
C LEU A 566 -5.91 -5.75 5.68
N ALA A 567 -6.75 -4.78 5.31
CA ALA A 567 -7.73 -4.94 4.22
C ALA A 567 -8.06 -3.58 3.59
N TRP A 568 -8.56 -3.60 2.35
CA TRP A 568 -8.99 -2.40 1.65
C TRP A 568 -10.49 -2.39 1.44
N ASP A 569 -11.12 -1.23 1.59
CA ASP A 569 -12.52 -1.04 1.26
C ASP A 569 -12.75 -0.76 -0.22
N SER A 570 -14.01 -0.65 -0.65
CA SER A 570 -14.38 -0.42 -2.05
C SER A 570 -13.88 0.92 -2.61
N ARG A 571 -13.53 1.87 -1.73
CA ARG A 571 -12.96 3.19 -2.05
C ARG A 571 -11.42 3.14 -2.09
N GLY A 572 -10.81 1.96 -1.94
CA GLY A 572 -9.37 1.76 -1.96
C GLY A 572 -8.65 2.26 -0.70
N GLN A 573 -9.37 2.53 0.38
CA GLN A 573 -8.77 2.97 1.64
C GLN A 573 -8.28 1.78 2.45
N LEU A 574 -7.09 1.90 3.04
CA LEU A 574 -6.49 0.84 3.85
C LEU A 574 -7.04 0.90 5.28
N TRP A 575 -7.48 -0.24 5.79
CA TRP A 575 -7.85 -0.47 7.19
C TRP A 575 -6.86 -1.45 7.82
N ALA A 576 -6.64 -1.31 9.13
CA ALA A 576 -5.83 -2.24 9.93
C ALA A 576 -6.47 -2.48 11.30
N ALA A 577 -6.18 -3.63 11.90
CA ALA A 577 -6.58 -3.92 13.28
C ALA A 577 -5.37 -4.35 14.13
N GLU A 578 -5.41 -3.97 15.40
CA GLU A 578 -4.21 -3.84 16.22
C GLU A 578 -4.45 -4.12 17.71
N PHE A 579 -3.50 -4.82 18.32
CA PHE A 579 -3.51 -5.16 19.75
C PHE A 579 -2.97 -4.02 20.61
N GLY A 580 -3.71 -3.64 21.64
CA GLY A 580 -3.26 -2.79 22.75
C GLY A 580 -2.36 -3.53 23.75
N GLU A 581 -1.71 -2.79 24.63
CA GLU A 581 -0.87 -3.31 25.74
C GLU A 581 -1.71 -3.62 26.97
N SER A 582 -2.58 -2.69 27.37
CA SER A 582 -3.20 -2.68 28.69
C SER A 582 -4.61 -2.09 28.72
N SER A 583 -4.94 -1.19 27.80
CA SER A 583 -6.18 -0.43 27.84
C SER A 583 -7.07 -0.68 26.62
N GLN A 584 -6.58 -0.50 25.39
CA GLN A 584 -7.43 -0.48 24.20
C GLN A 584 -6.81 -1.18 22.97
N ASP A 585 -7.52 -2.18 22.45
CA ASP A 585 -7.36 -2.69 21.09
C ASP A 585 -8.05 -1.76 20.08
N GLU A 586 -7.60 -1.77 18.83
CA GLU A 586 -7.96 -0.77 17.82
C GLU A 586 -8.39 -1.35 16.46
N LEU A 587 -9.30 -0.63 15.81
CA LEU A 587 -9.55 -0.68 14.36
C LEU A 587 -9.23 0.70 13.78
N ASN A 588 -8.27 0.75 12.86
CA ASN A 588 -7.70 1.96 12.30
C ASN A 588 -8.02 2.10 10.81
N LEU A 589 -8.38 3.33 10.40
CA LEU A 589 -8.37 3.76 9.00
C LEU A 589 -6.99 4.38 8.73
N ILE A 590 -6.20 3.75 7.88
CA ILE A 590 -4.78 4.03 7.68
C ILE A 590 -4.56 5.14 6.66
N GLN A 591 -3.90 6.21 7.11
CA GLN A 591 -3.53 7.35 6.29
C GLN A 591 -2.05 7.33 5.94
N LYS A 592 -1.73 7.75 4.71
CA LYS A 592 -0.36 7.92 4.22
C LYS A 592 0.40 8.93 5.08
N GLY A 593 1.50 8.48 5.70
CA GLY A 593 2.32 9.28 6.61
C GLY A 593 1.75 9.43 8.03
N GLY A 594 0.64 8.77 8.33
CA GLY A 594 -0.10 8.92 9.59
C GLY A 594 0.65 8.42 10.83
N ASN A 595 0.42 9.10 11.96
CA ASN A 595 0.90 8.72 13.29
C ASN A 595 -0.28 8.24 14.15
N TYR A 596 -0.22 7.00 14.61
CA TYR A 596 -1.26 6.35 15.42
C TYR A 596 -0.98 6.42 16.93
N GLY A 597 0.13 7.07 17.32
CA GLY A 597 0.32 7.60 18.68
C GLY A 597 0.96 6.67 19.70
N TRP A 598 1.08 5.36 19.45
CA TRP A 598 1.80 4.46 20.36
C TRP A 598 3.27 4.90 20.50
N PRO A 599 3.85 4.95 21.72
CA PRO A 599 3.26 4.57 23.03
C PRO A 599 2.57 5.69 23.82
N SER A 600 2.65 6.95 23.36
CA SER A 600 2.11 8.09 24.10
C SER A 600 0.58 8.12 24.16
N CYS A 601 -0.09 7.47 23.21
CA CYS A 601 -1.52 7.22 23.18
C CYS A 601 -1.77 5.73 22.91
N GLU A 602 -2.71 5.13 23.63
CA GLU A 602 -3.24 3.77 23.40
C GLU A 602 -4.75 3.90 23.17
N GLY A 603 -5.19 3.69 21.94
CA GLY A 603 -6.55 3.95 21.47
C GLY A 603 -6.95 5.42 21.61
N THR A 604 -7.64 5.73 22.71
CA THR A 604 -8.05 7.09 23.08
C THR A 604 -7.60 7.47 24.49
N GLN A 605 -6.61 6.79 25.06
CA GLN A 605 -6.09 6.98 26.41
C GLN A 605 -4.64 7.46 26.39
N GLY A 606 -4.27 8.35 27.32
CA GLY A 606 -2.94 8.96 27.37
C GLY A 606 -2.87 10.31 26.64
N SER A 607 -1.69 10.64 26.11
CA SER A 607 -1.39 11.93 25.46
C SER A 607 -1.73 11.88 23.97
N CYS A 608 -3.02 11.84 23.64
CA CYS A 608 -3.51 11.59 22.28
C CYS A 608 -3.56 12.82 21.34
N SER A 609 -3.13 14.00 21.79
CA SER A 609 -3.21 15.23 20.99
C SER A 609 -2.27 15.19 19.78
N GLY A 610 -2.83 15.36 18.57
CA GLY A 610 -2.06 15.37 17.32
C GLY A 610 -1.87 14.01 16.65
N PHE A 611 -2.44 12.94 17.19
CA PHE A 611 -2.43 11.60 16.58
C PHE A 611 -3.75 11.26 15.89
N ILE A 612 -3.72 10.30 14.97
CA ILE A 612 -4.91 9.82 14.26
C ILE A 612 -5.63 8.83 15.17
N ALA A 613 -6.81 9.22 15.66
CA ALA A 613 -7.62 8.37 16.52
C ALA A 613 -8.19 7.14 15.75
N PRO A 614 -8.29 5.98 16.42
CA PRO A 614 -8.94 4.79 15.88
C PRO A 614 -10.42 5.02 15.59
N LYS A 615 -10.97 4.21 14.67
CA LYS A 615 -12.38 4.25 14.26
C LYS A 615 -13.26 3.41 15.16
N LYS A 616 -12.68 2.43 15.85
CA LYS A 616 -13.31 1.69 16.94
C LYS A 616 -12.23 1.20 17.90
N THR A 617 -12.56 1.19 19.19
CA THR A 617 -11.73 0.57 20.24
C THR A 617 -12.52 -0.45 21.05
N TRP A 618 -11.79 -1.36 21.68
CA TRP A 618 -12.29 -2.37 22.62
C TRP A 618 -11.30 -2.50 23.78
N PRO A 619 -11.74 -2.86 25.00
CA PRO A 619 -10.81 -3.32 26.04
C PRO A 619 -9.98 -4.51 25.54
N THR A 620 -8.69 -4.56 25.87
CA THR A 620 -7.75 -5.63 25.43
C THR A 620 -8.19 -7.05 25.83
N SER A 621 -9.05 -7.17 26.84
CA SER A 621 -9.67 -8.41 27.29
C SER A 621 -10.87 -8.88 26.44
N GLN A 622 -11.38 -8.06 25.52
CA GLN A 622 -12.62 -8.33 24.78
C GLN A 622 -12.42 -8.62 23.29
N ALA A 623 -11.30 -8.22 22.68
CA ALA A 623 -11.06 -8.39 21.24
C ALA A 623 -9.80 -9.22 20.95
N GLY A 624 -8.61 -8.67 21.18
CA GLY A 624 -7.35 -9.14 20.61
C GLY A 624 -7.45 -9.27 19.08
N PRO A 625 -7.68 -8.18 18.34
CA PRO A 625 -8.07 -8.25 16.94
C PRO A 625 -6.86 -8.59 16.05
N SER A 626 -7.05 -9.54 15.14
CA SER A 626 -5.97 -10.08 14.32
C SER A 626 -6.23 -9.90 12.82
N GLY A 627 -6.41 -10.96 12.05
CA GLY A 627 -6.75 -10.86 10.63
C GLY A 627 -8.07 -10.11 10.41
N ILE A 628 -8.10 -9.28 9.37
CA ILE A 628 -9.31 -8.60 8.91
C ILE A 628 -9.52 -8.84 7.42
N GLU A 629 -10.78 -8.79 7.01
CA GLU A 629 -11.18 -8.80 5.60
C GLU A 629 -12.33 -7.82 5.38
N ILE A 630 -12.41 -7.25 4.17
CA ILE A 630 -13.51 -6.36 3.79
C ILE A 630 -14.25 -6.94 2.58
N VAL A 631 -15.57 -7.08 2.70
CA VAL A 631 -16.46 -7.50 1.60
C VAL A 631 -17.58 -6.47 1.47
N ASN A 632 -17.59 -5.73 0.36
CA ASN A 632 -18.61 -4.72 0.06
C ASN A 632 -18.85 -3.75 1.24
N ASP A 633 -17.75 -3.15 1.72
CA ASP A 633 -17.69 -2.21 2.85
C ASP A 633 -18.20 -2.75 4.20
N TRP A 634 -18.32 -4.07 4.35
CA TRP A 634 -18.38 -4.73 5.66
C TRP A 634 -17.00 -5.24 6.06
N ILE A 635 -16.56 -4.85 7.26
CA ILE A 635 -15.32 -5.28 7.89
C ILE A 635 -15.60 -6.49 8.79
N TYR A 636 -14.82 -7.55 8.60
CA TYR A 636 -14.78 -8.73 9.46
C TYR A 636 -13.44 -8.77 10.19
N ILE A 637 -13.45 -9.06 11.50
CA ILE A 637 -12.25 -9.03 12.36
C ILE A 637 -12.21 -10.31 13.21
N ALA A 638 -11.14 -11.09 13.06
CA ALA A 638 -10.92 -12.29 13.87
C ALA A 638 -10.39 -11.92 15.27
N GLY A 639 -11.21 -12.15 16.32
CA GLY A 639 -10.86 -11.90 17.71
C GLY A 639 -10.13 -13.08 18.37
N VAL A 640 -8.87 -12.86 18.74
CA VAL A 640 -8.00 -13.84 19.40
C VAL A 640 -8.31 -13.93 20.89
N THR A 641 -8.46 -12.79 21.58
CA THR A 641 -8.74 -12.75 23.03
C THR A 641 -10.24 -12.82 23.31
N GLY A 642 -11.05 -12.21 22.44
CA GLY A 642 -12.51 -12.24 22.53
C GLY A 642 -13.17 -13.53 22.05
N GLU A 643 -12.40 -14.43 21.42
CA GLU A 643 -12.86 -15.74 20.93
C GLU A 643 -14.11 -15.64 20.03
N GLN A 644 -14.17 -14.61 19.19
CA GLN A 644 -15.36 -14.23 18.41
C GLN A 644 -15.00 -13.46 17.13
N LEU A 645 -15.86 -13.55 16.12
CA LEU A 645 -15.74 -12.77 14.89
C LEU A 645 -16.53 -11.47 15.06
N PHE A 646 -15.89 -10.32 14.89
CA PHE A 646 -16.60 -9.04 14.81
C PHE A 646 -16.99 -8.75 13.37
N ALA A 647 -18.19 -8.20 13.16
CA ALA A 647 -18.66 -7.70 11.88
C ALA A 647 -19.22 -6.29 12.04
N THR A 648 -18.85 -5.37 11.15
CA THR A 648 -19.41 -4.00 11.13
C THR A 648 -19.38 -3.41 9.73
N GLN A 649 -20.31 -2.51 9.42
CA GLN A 649 -20.36 -1.81 8.14
C GLN A 649 -19.61 -0.47 8.24
N ILE A 650 -18.82 -0.13 7.22
CA ILE A 650 -18.27 1.22 7.07
C ILE A 650 -19.43 2.17 6.76
N ASN A 651 -19.44 3.34 7.39
CA ASN A 651 -20.49 4.33 7.17
C ASN A 651 -20.46 4.88 5.74
N ALA A 652 -21.59 5.44 5.26
CA ALA A 652 -21.70 5.96 3.90
C ALA A 652 -20.70 7.09 3.56
N ALA A 653 -20.13 7.76 4.58
CA ALA A 653 -19.09 8.76 4.42
C ALA A 653 -17.67 8.16 4.24
N GLY A 654 -17.48 6.86 4.48
CA GLY A 654 -16.19 6.18 4.40
C GLY A 654 -15.21 6.51 5.54
N THR A 655 -15.63 7.24 6.57
CA THR A 655 -14.72 7.82 7.59
C THR A 655 -14.80 7.16 8.96
N GLY A 656 -15.70 6.20 9.15
CA GLY A 656 -15.92 5.47 10.40
C GLY A 656 -16.82 4.24 10.18
N VAL A 657 -17.16 3.56 11.26
CA VAL A 657 -17.97 2.32 11.22
C VAL A 657 -19.29 2.48 11.97
N GLY A 658 -20.27 1.64 11.65
CA GLY A 658 -21.55 1.55 12.34
C GLY A 658 -21.49 0.69 13.61
N THR A 659 -22.64 0.09 13.96
CA THR A 659 -22.72 -0.89 15.05
C THR A 659 -21.81 -2.08 14.76
N VAL A 660 -21.14 -2.58 15.81
CA VAL A 660 -20.33 -3.80 15.75
C VAL A 660 -21.16 -4.97 16.27
N SER A 661 -21.34 -5.99 15.44
CA SER A 661 -21.94 -7.28 15.82
C SER A 661 -20.84 -8.26 16.22
N THR A 662 -21.08 -9.03 17.29
CA THR A 662 -20.24 -10.15 17.72
C THR A 662 -20.86 -11.47 17.27
N LEU A 663 -20.10 -12.30 16.57
CA LEU A 663 -20.57 -13.52 15.93
C LEU A 663 -19.75 -14.73 16.37
N PHE A 664 -20.43 -15.88 16.48
CA PHE A 664 -19.82 -17.19 16.81
C PHE A 664 -19.01 -17.22 18.12
N SER A 665 -19.33 -16.37 19.09
CA SER A 665 -18.58 -16.22 20.34
C SER A 665 -18.37 -17.56 21.07
N GLY A 666 -17.11 -17.88 21.36
CA GLY A 666 -16.66 -19.12 22.00
C GLY A 666 -16.74 -20.38 21.12
N ARG A 667 -17.35 -20.34 19.92
CA ARG A 667 -17.67 -21.55 19.14
C ARG A 667 -16.44 -22.37 18.71
N TRP A 668 -15.34 -21.70 18.40
CA TRP A 668 -14.07 -22.32 18.00
C TRP A 668 -12.90 -21.81 18.83
N GLY A 669 -13.17 -21.11 19.94
CA GLY A 669 -12.18 -20.38 20.74
C GLY A 669 -11.53 -19.24 19.96
N ARG A 670 -10.20 -19.14 20.07
CA ARG A 670 -9.37 -18.01 19.59
C ARG A 670 -9.35 -17.96 18.06
N LEU A 671 -9.68 -16.82 17.44
CA LEU A 671 -9.75 -16.69 15.97
C LEU A 671 -8.62 -15.82 15.42
N ARG A 672 -8.00 -16.21 14.30
CA ARG A 672 -6.70 -15.67 13.83
C ARG A 672 -6.70 -15.01 12.44
N SER A 673 -7.43 -15.57 11.49
CA SER A 673 -7.51 -15.05 10.13
C SER A 673 -8.92 -15.16 9.61
N VAL A 674 -9.38 -14.10 8.95
CA VAL A 674 -10.57 -14.13 8.10
C VAL A 674 -10.12 -13.67 6.71
N THR A 675 -10.49 -14.41 5.66
CA THR A 675 -10.08 -14.17 4.27
C THR A 675 -11.29 -14.39 3.35
N LYS A 676 -11.49 -13.53 2.35
CA LYS A 676 -12.58 -13.67 1.37
C LYS A 676 -12.32 -14.86 0.46
N THR A 677 -13.32 -15.71 0.27
CA THR A 677 -13.21 -16.86 -0.65
C THR A 677 -13.52 -16.44 -2.10
N PRO A 678 -12.95 -17.13 -3.12
CA PRO A 678 -13.24 -16.84 -4.53
C PRO A 678 -14.72 -17.03 -4.93
N ASP A 679 -15.46 -17.86 -4.19
CA ASP A 679 -16.90 -18.06 -4.33
C ASP A 679 -17.76 -17.06 -3.54
N GLY A 680 -17.15 -16.01 -2.97
CA GLY A 680 -17.86 -14.86 -2.40
C GLY A 680 -18.35 -15.00 -0.96
N GLY A 681 -17.89 -16.01 -0.23
CA GLY A 681 -18.02 -16.14 1.22
C GLY A 681 -16.74 -15.73 1.96
N LEU A 682 -16.50 -16.33 3.12
CA LEU A 682 -15.29 -16.15 3.94
C LEU A 682 -14.75 -17.50 4.39
N TRP A 683 -13.43 -17.61 4.58
CA TRP A 683 -12.82 -18.62 5.45
C TRP A 683 -12.35 -17.96 6.74
N LEU A 684 -12.50 -18.66 7.84
CA LEU A 684 -12.13 -18.25 9.19
C LEU A 684 -11.24 -19.33 9.84
N THR A 685 -10.13 -18.94 10.48
CA THR A 685 -9.21 -19.86 11.17
C THR A 685 -9.19 -19.65 12.69
N SER A 686 -9.02 -20.74 13.45
CA SER A 686 -8.79 -20.70 14.90
C SER A 686 -7.34 -21.01 15.30
N THR A 687 -6.91 -20.56 16.49
CA THR A 687 -5.55 -20.78 17.06
C THR A 687 -5.56 -20.94 18.59
N ASN A 688 -6.18 -22.00 19.08
CA ASN A 688 -6.42 -22.26 20.50
C ASN A 688 -5.15 -22.52 21.33
N ASN A 689 -4.10 -23.06 20.72
CA ASN A 689 -2.82 -23.39 21.38
C ASN A 689 -1.69 -22.36 21.15
N ASP A 690 -2.00 -21.14 20.71
CA ASP A 690 -0.99 -20.18 20.25
C ASP A 690 -0.12 -19.50 21.33
N LYS A 691 -0.47 -19.61 22.61
CA LYS A 691 -0.06 -18.68 23.69
C LYS A 691 1.43 -18.73 24.09
N ASN A 692 2.13 -19.85 23.92
CA ASN A 692 3.52 -20.03 24.35
C ASN A 692 4.50 -20.51 23.27
N GLY A 693 4.01 -20.74 22.05
CA GLY A 693 4.77 -21.35 20.96
C GLY A 693 5.03 -22.85 21.14
N GLY A 694 5.42 -23.50 20.04
CA GLY A 694 5.74 -24.92 19.97
C GLY A 694 4.60 -25.75 19.39
N THR A 695 4.93 -26.85 18.70
CA THR A 695 3.94 -27.66 17.98
C THR A 695 2.96 -28.35 18.94
N PRO A 696 1.64 -28.08 18.86
CA PRO A 696 0.61 -28.79 19.60
C PRO A 696 0.64 -30.31 19.36
N SER A 697 0.37 -31.08 20.42
CA SER A 697 0.17 -32.54 20.33
C SER A 697 -1.25 -32.93 19.90
N VAL A 698 -2.17 -31.96 19.80
CA VAL A 698 -3.57 -32.14 19.42
C VAL A 698 -3.95 -31.09 18.37
N LEU A 699 -4.49 -31.53 17.23
CA LEU A 699 -5.05 -30.66 16.20
C LEU A 699 -6.48 -30.25 16.59
N ASP A 700 -6.60 -29.18 17.36
CA ASP A 700 -7.85 -28.58 17.85
C ASP A 700 -8.29 -27.34 17.07
N ASN A 701 -7.52 -26.94 16.06
CA ASN A 701 -7.80 -25.77 15.24
C ASN A 701 -8.53 -26.14 13.95
N VAL A 702 -9.32 -25.20 13.46
CA VAL A 702 -10.17 -25.38 12.28
C VAL A 702 -9.98 -24.25 11.29
N ILE A 703 -10.16 -24.59 10.01
CA ILE A 703 -10.59 -23.68 8.96
C ILE A 703 -12.07 -23.96 8.73
N VAL A 704 -12.92 -22.93 8.80
CA VAL A 704 -14.36 -23.04 8.52
C VAL A 704 -14.76 -22.09 7.40
N ARG A 705 -15.73 -22.49 6.57
CA ARG A 705 -16.38 -21.64 5.58
C ARG A 705 -17.58 -20.95 6.21
N LEU A 706 -17.67 -19.65 6.00
CA LEU A 706 -18.84 -18.84 6.25
C LEU A 706 -19.42 -18.38 4.90
N LYS A 707 -20.73 -18.20 4.84
CA LYS A 707 -21.46 -17.68 3.67
C LYS A 707 -22.30 -16.48 4.07
N PHE A 708 -22.58 -15.60 3.13
CA PHE A 708 -23.56 -14.54 3.36
C PHE A 708 -24.97 -15.03 3.00
N PRO A 709 -26.01 -14.59 3.72
CA PRO A 709 -27.40 -14.78 3.29
C PRO A 709 -27.58 -14.26 1.86
N GLY A 710 -28.00 -15.13 0.94
CA GLY A 710 -28.12 -14.80 -0.49
C GLY A 710 -26.82 -14.60 -1.27
N GLY A 711 -25.65 -14.90 -0.69
CA GLY A 711 -24.36 -14.91 -1.41
C GLY A 711 -24.32 -16.02 -2.47
N ALA A 712 -24.05 -15.66 -3.72
CA ALA A 712 -24.38 -16.51 -4.86
C ALA A 712 -23.31 -17.55 -5.19
N THR A 713 -23.71 -18.82 -5.21
CA THR A 713 -23.23 -19.74 -6.26
C THR A 713 -23.64 -19.12 -7.61
N PRO A 714 -22.74 -18.91 -8.59
CA PRO A 714 -23.06 -18.16 -9.79
C PRO A 714 -24.28 -18.73 -10.55
N GLY A 715 -25.38 -17.95 -10.58
CA GLY A 715 -26.58 -18.23 -11.39
C GLY A 715 -27.64 -19.18 -10.82
N GLY A 716 -27.50 -19.68 -9.58
CA GLY A 716 -28.39 -20.71 -9.02
C GLY A 716 -29.28 -20.27 -7.86
N PHE A 717 -30.58 -20.57 -7.96
CA PHE A 717 -31.52 -20.83 -6.84
C PHE A 717 -31.54 -19.82 -5.67
N LYS A 718 -32.45 -18.84 -5.73
CA LYS A 718 -32.76 -17.85 -4.67
C LYS A 718 -34.27 -17.71 -4.53
N LEU A 719 -34.82 -17.56 -3.33
CA LEU A 719 -36.23 -17.18 -3.08
C LEU A 719 -36.36 -15.66 -2.87
N THR A 720 -37.45 -15.08 -3.37
CA THR A 720 -37.78 -13.63 -3.29
C THR A 720 -39.28 -13.43 -3.20
N SER A 721 -39.71 -12.25 -2.74
CA SER A 721 -41.08 -11.77 -2.84
C SER A 721 -41.10 -10.37 -3.46
N THR A 722 -42.18 -10.01 -4.15
CA THR A 722 -42.47 -8.62 -4.55
C THR A 722 -43.21 -7.83 -3.47
N ALA A 723 -43.68 -8.48 -2.41
CA ALA A 723 -44.38 -7.85 -1.30
C ALA A 723 -43.44 -7.29 -0.22
N PHE A 724 -42.30 -7.93 0.02
CA PHE A 724 -41.31 -7.53 1.01
C PHE A 724 -39.90 -8.01 0.62
N ALA A 725 -38.89 -7.25 1.04
CA ALA A 725 -37.49 -7.66 0.93
C ALA A 725 -37.10 -8.62 2.07
N ASP A 726 -36.02 -9.38 1.88
CA ASP A 726 -35.49 -10.25 2.93
C ASP A 726 -35.19 -9.44 4.21
N ASN A 727 -35.57 -9.99 5.37
CA ASN A 727 -35.48 -9.37 6.70
C ASN A 727 -36.34 -8.10 6.93
N ALA A 728 -37.17 -7.70 5.97
CA ALA A 728 -38.10 -6.57 6.10
C ALA A 728 -39.40 -6.95 6.85
N THR A 729 -40.18 -5.93 7.21
CA THR A 729 -41.54 -6.11 7.71
C THR A 729 -42.43 -6.67 6.61
N ILE A 730 -43.18 -7.73 6.91
CA ILE A 730 -44.22 -8.27 6.04
C ILE A 730 -45.40 -7.29 6.09
N PRO A 731 -45.92 -6.79 4.95
CA PRO A 731 -47.06 -5.88 4.95
C PRO A 731 -48.28 -6.46 5.65
N ASP A 732 -49.00 -5.60 6.37
CA ASP A 732 -50.13 -5.97 7.24
C ASP A 732 -51.13 -6.89 6.54
N LYS A 733 -51.39 -6.72 5.23
CA LYS A 733 -52.31 -7.56 4.46
C LYS A 733 -51.88 -9.03 4.24
N TYR A 734 -50.73 -9.46 4.74
CA TYR A 734 -50.26 -10.86 4.73
C TYR A 734 -50.04 -11.40 6.15
N THR A 735 -50.62 -10.74 7.14
CA THR A 735 -50.48 -11.02 8.57
C THR A 735 -51.79 -10.63 9.25
N CYS A 736 -52.16 -11.24 10.37
CA CYS A 736 -53.40 -10.87 11.04
C CYS A 736 -53.43 -9.43 11.64
N ALA A 737 -52.41 -8.59 11.40
CA ALA A 737 -52.47 -7.15 11.62
C ALA A 737 -53.50 -6.45 10.72
N GLY A 738 -53.79 -6.99 9.52
CA GLY A 738 -54.68 -6.36 8.54
C GLY A 738 -56.18 -6.38 8.94
N ASP A 739 -56.63 -7.42 9.62
CA ASP A 739 -58.06 -7.64 9.97
C ASP A 739 -58.31 -8.13 11.41
N GLY A 740 -57.24 -8.30 12.21
CA GLY A 740 -57.31 -8.80 13.59
C GLY A 740 -57.67 -10.28 13.71
N THR A 741 -57.73 -11.04 12.61
CA THR A 741 -58.29 -12.40 12.58
C THR A 741 -57.28 -13.42 12.04
N ALA A 742 -56.70 -14.20 12.96
CA ALA A 742 -55.75 -15.26 12.62
C ALA A 742 -56.24 -16.17 11.48
N GLY A 743 -55.50 -16.20 10.37
CA GLY A 743 -55.70 -17.16 9.29
C GLY A 743 -56.59 -16.70 8.13
N GLN A 744 -57.10 -15.47 8.10
CA GLN A 744 -57.73 -14.93 6.87
C GLN A 744 -56.73 -14.34 5.86
N ASP A 745 -55.44 -14.43 6.19
CA ASP A 745 -54.35 -13.81 5.45
C ASP A 745 -54.09 -14.48 4.09
N PRO A 746 -53.97 -13.72 2.97
CA PRO A 746 -53.45 -14.25 1.72
C PRO A 746 -51.96 -14.59 1.83
N SER A 747 -51.50 -15.60 1.08
CA SER A 747 -50.07 -15.85 0.92
C SER A 747 -49.41 -14.74 0.08
N PRO A 748 -48.21 -14.25 0.44
CA PRO A 748 -47.49 -13.29 -0.37
C PRO A 748 -47.03 -13.91 -1.70
N PRO A 749 -46.88 -13.12 -2.77
CA PRO A 749 -46.30 -13.60 -4.02
C PRO A 749 -44.84 -14.00 -3.80
N LEU A 750 -44.44 -15.17 -4.30
CA LEU A 750 -43.07 -15.70 -4.18
C LEU A 750 -42.50 -16.00 -5.56
N ALA A 751 -41.21 -15.73 -5.76
CA ALA A 751 -40.49 -15.99 -7.00
C ALA A 751 -39.09 -16.54 -6.75
N TRP A 752 -38.58 -17.40 -7.64
CA TRP A 752 -37.25 -18.01 -7.48
C TRP A 752 -36.50 -18.32 -8.77
N GLY A 753 -35.17 -18.28 -8.65
CA GLY A 753 -34.23 -18.76 -9.67
C GLY A 753 -34.21 -20.28 -9.80
N ALA A 754 -33.79 -20.81 -10.94
CA ALA A 754 -33.67 -22.26 -11.15
C ALA A 754 -32.58 -22.89 -10.27
N SER A 755 -32.77 -24.14 -9.86
CA SER A 755 -31.69 -24.99 -9.32
C SER A 755 -31.28 -26.05 -10.34
N THR A 756 -29.97 -26.20 -10.55
CA THR A 756 -29.41 -27.15 -11.52
C THR A 756 -29.73 -28.58 -11.10
N GLY A 757 -30.45 -29.31 -11.95
CA GLY A 757 -30.80 -30.72 -11.72
C GLY A 757 -32.08 -30.96 -10.90
N ALA A 758 -32.71 -29.92 -10.35
CA ALA A 758 -33.96 -30.04 -9.59
C ALA A 758 -35.07 -30.68 -10.42
N LYS A 759 -35.77 -31.65 -9.81
CA LYS A 759 -36.91 -32.38 -10.40
C LYS A 759 -38.27 -31.87 -9.92
N GLY A 760 -38.27 -31.07 -8.85
CA GLY A 760 -39.40 -30.30 -8.36
C GLY A 760 -38.92 -29.28 -7.32
N TYR A 761 -39.87 -28.56 -6.73
CA TYR A 761 -39.63 -27.66 -5.60
C TYR A 761 -40.62 -27.91 -4.46
N ALA A 762 -40.28 -27.42 -3.27
CA ALA A 762 -41.18 -27.28 -2.15
C ALA A 762 -40.94 -25.95 -1.44
N VAL A 763 -41.96 -25.37 -0.79
CA VAL A 763 -41.85 -24.18 0.07
C VAL A 763 -42.46 -24.51 1.43
N VAL A 764 -41.79 -24.13 2.51
CA VAL A 764 -42.25 -24.27 3.89
C VAL A 764 -42.26 -22.90 4.57
N LEU A 765 -43.33 -22.59 5.30
CA LEU A 765 -43.49 -21.41 6.15
C LEU A 765 -43.40 -21.81 7.63
N ALA A 766 -42.56 -21.12 8.40
CA ALA A 766 -42.47 -21.28 9.85
C ALA A 766 -42.43 -19.95 10.61
N ASP A 767 -43.05 -19.92 11.79
CA ASP A 767 -42.80 -18.92 12.87
C ASP A 767 -41.64 -19.46 13.72
N VAL A 768 -40.61 -18.64 13.97
CA VAL A 768 -39.36 -19.07 14.61
C VAL A 768 -39.13 -18.41 15.98
N ALA A 769 -40.19 -17.96 16.66
CA ALA A 769 -40.09 -17.38 18.00
C ALA A 769 -39.70 -18.40 19.09
N ASN A 770 -38.78 -17.98 19.98
CA ASN A 770 -38.42 -18.65 21.25
C ASN A 770 -38.12 -20.17 21.15
N ASN A 771 -37.13 -20.54 20.33
CA ASN A 771 -36.58 -21.90 20.24
C ASN A 771 -37.58 -23.02 19.85
N GLY A 772 -38.62 -22.70 19.07
CA GLY A 772 -39.56 -23.71 18.57
C GLY A 772 -40.17 -23.36 17.22
N ASP A 773 -39.55 -23.85 16.14
CA ASP A 773 -40.01 -23.67 14.76
C ASP A 773 -41.43 -24.24 14.56
N LYS A 774 -42.44 -23.37 14.51
CA LYS A 774 -43.83 -23.75 14.27
C LYS A 774 -44.13 -23.74 12.78
N LEU A 775 -44.24 -24.94 12.20
CA LEU A 775 -44.52 -25.16 10.77
C LEU A 775 -45.99 -24.84 10.43
N HIS A 776 -46.23 -23.69 9.81
CA HIS A 776 -47.59 -23.21 9.54
C HIS A 776 -48.15 -23.67 8.20
N TRP A 777 -47.33 -23.76 7.17
CA TRP A 777 -47.76 -24.17 5.83
C TRP A 777 -46.61 -24.79 5.04
N ALA A 778 -46.94 -25.73 4.16
CA ALA A 778 -46.01 -26.33 3.23
C ALA A 778 -46.70 -26.66 1.91
N ILE A 779 -46.02 -26.40 0.79
CA ILE A 779 -46.36 -26.88 -0.56
C ILE A 779 -45.16 -27.66 -1.10
N TRP A 780 -45.41 -28.77 -1.77
CA TRP A 780 -44.39 -29.65 -2.34
C TRP A 780 -44.91 -30.31 -3.64
N ASP A 781 -44.04 -31.06 -4.32
CA ASP A 781 -44.28 -31.57 -5.68
C ASP A 781 -44.54 -30.43 -6.71
N VAL A 782 -44.00 -29.22 -6.45
CA VAL A 782 -44.10 -28.08 -7.36
C VAL A 782 -43.26 -28.38 -8.61
N PRO A 783 -43.80 -28.24 -9.85
CA PRO A 783 -43.08 -28.60 -11.07
C PRO A 783 -41.71 -27.91 -11.23
N ALA A 784 -40.71 -28.63 -11.75
CA ALA A 784 -39.37 -28.08 -12.01
C ALA A 784 -39.35 -26.90 -13.02
N SER A 785 -40.43 -26.68 -13.76
CA SER A 785 -40.64 -25.52 -14.64
C SER A 785 -41.14 -24.27 -13.90
N ALA A 786 -41.79 -24.42 -12.74
CA ALA A 786 -42.32 -23.29 -11.99
C ALA A 786 -41.21 -22.43 -11.37
N ARG A 787 -41.38 -21.11 -11.42
CA ARG A 787 -40.45 -20.10 -10.89
C ARG A 787 -41.12 -19.11 -9.94
N SER A 788 -42.40 -19.32 -9.64
CA SER A 788 -43.19 -18.43 -8.79
C SER A 788 -44.47 -19.08 -8.27
N LEU A 789 -44.90 -18.64 -7.09
CA LEU A 789 -46.27 -18.78 -6.61
C LEU A 789 -46.94 -17.38 -6.67
N PRO A 790 -48.17 -17.26 -7.20
CA PRO A 790 -48.91 -16.00 -7.18
C PRO A 790 -49.25 -15.55 -5.75
N GLU A 791 -49.69 -14.29 -5.64
CA GLU A 791 -50.36 -13.78 -4.44
C GLU A 791 -51.71 -14.48 -4.24
N GLY A 792 -52.01 -14.85 -2.99
CA GLY A 792 -53.27 -15.49 -2.60
C GLY A 792 -53.38 -16.99 -2.95
N LEU A 793 -54.22 -17.69 -2.17
CA LEU A 793 -54.54 -19.10 -2.39
C LEU A 793 -55.78 -19.24 -3.28
N GLY A 794 -55.79 -20.22 -4.18
CA GLY A 794 -56.99 -20.60 -4.93
C GLY A 794 -57.99 -21.37 -4.08
N ALA A 795 -59.24 -21.45 -4.54
CA ALA A 795 -60.29 -22.22 -3.88
C ALA A 795 -59.86 -23.68 -3.64
N GLY A 796 -60.02 -24.17 -2.41
CA GLY A 796 -59.62 -25.54 -2.03
C GLY A 796 -58.12 -25.76 -1.84
N TYR A 797 -57.35 -24.72 -1.50
CA TYR A 797 -55.90 -24.77 -1.20
C TYR A 797 -55.08 -25.39 -2.35
N THR A 798 -55.40 -24.95 -3.55
CA THR A 798 -54.52 -25.13 -4.69
C THR A 798 -53.93 -23.78 -5.04
N VAL A 799 -52.61 -23.62 -4.90
CA VAL A 799 -51.93 -22.47 -5.49
C VAL A 799 -52.14 -22.53 -7.00
N PRO A 800 -52.75 -21.51 -7.64
CA PRO A 800 -53.10 -21.59 -9.05
C PRO A 800 -51.90 -21.91 -9.95
N ASN A 801 -52.15 -22.71 -10.99
CA ASN A 801 -51.21 -23.05 -12.05
C ASN A 801 -49.99 -23.92 -11.63
N GLN A 802 -50.01 -24.59 -10.47
CA GLN A 802 -48.92 -25.44 -9.97
C GLN A 802 -49.16 -26.95 -10.20
N GLY A 803 -49.53 -27.35 -11.42
CA GLY A 803 -50.09 -28.66 -11.79
C GLY A 803 -49.56 -29.88 -11.02
N GLY A 804 -50.40 -30.41 -10.11
CA GLY A 804 -50.12 -31.63 -9.34
C GLY A 804 -49.44 -31.44 -7.99
N ALA A 805 -49.02 -30.21 -7.65
CA ALA A 805 -48.45 -29.89 -6.34
C ALA A 805 -49.42 -30.21 -5.19
N LYS A 806 -48.87 -30.68 -4.07
CA LYS A 806 -49.60 -30.99 -2.83
C LYS A 806 -49.26 -29.95 -1.77
N GLN A 807 -50.19 -29.65 -0.87
CA GLN A 807 -49.93 -28.71 0.20
C GLN A 807 -50.76 -28.95 1.46
N LYS A 808 -50.29 -28.45 2.61
CA LYS A 808 -50.94 -28.60 3.92
C LYS A 808 -50.65 -27.38 4.80
N ALA A 809 -51.64 -27.01 5.63
CA ALA A 809 -51.52 -25.99 6.67
C ALA A 809 -51.66 -26.62 8.08
N MET A 810 -51.27 -25.88 9.12
CA MET A 810 -51.44 -26.27 10.51
C MET A 810 -52.91 -26.14 10.95
N GLY A 811 -53.48 -27.21 11.54
CA GLY A 811 -54.82 -27.20 12.16
C GLY A 811 -55.55 -28.55 12.07
N SER A 812 -56.71 -28.64 12.72
CA SER A 812 -57.66 -29.76 12.57
C SER A 812 -59.11 -29.24 12.53
N GLY A 813 -59.99 -29.95 11.81
CA GLY A 813 -61.40 -29.59 11.66
C GLY A 813 -61.75 -28.88 10.34
N ALA A 814 -63.03 -28.55 10.16
CA ALA A 814 -63.58 -27.95 8.93
C ALA A 814 -63.03 -26.54 8.63
N THR A 815 -62.47 -25.87 9.63
CA THR A 815 -61.83 -24.56 9.51
C THR A 815 -60.37 -24.64 9.09
N ALA A 816 -59.65 -25.77 9.30
CA ALA A 816 -58.20 -25.95 9.06
C ALA A 816 -57.77 -25.96 7.57
N GLN A 817 -58.54 -25.23 6.78
CA GLN A 817 -58.74 -25.27 5.35
C GLN A 817 -58.99 -23.83 4.87
N GLN A 818 -58.29 -22.79 5.37
CA GLN A 818 -58.29 -21.45 4.74
C GLN A 818 -56.96 -20.67 4.92
N PHE A 819 -55.96 -21.20 5.64
CA PHE A 819 -55.14 -20.37 6.51
C PHE A 819 -53.66 -20.15 6.11
N PHE A 820 -53.18 -18.92 6.33
CA PHE A 820 -51.78 -18.53 6.30
C PHE A 820 -51.35 -17.92 7.65
N GLY A 821 -50.61 -18.68 8.47
CA GLY A 821 -50.10 -18.21 9.78
C GLY A 821 -51.14 -18.14 10.92
N PRO A 822 -50.70 -18.03 12.20
CA PRO A 822 -51.53 -17.69 13.35
C PRO A 822 -51.37 -16.20 13.73
N CYS A 823 -52.08 -15.75 14.78
CA CYS A 823 -51.67 -14.57 15.55
C CYS A 823 -50.85 -14.97 16.79
N PRO A 824 -49.51 -14.89 16.76
CA PRO A 824 -48.70 -14.81 17.97
C PRO A 824 -48.43 -13.31 18.28
N GLY A 825 -48.77 -12.87 19.49
CA GLY A 825 -48.73 -11.44 19.83
C GLY A 825 -47.31 -10.85 19.79
N GLY A 826 -47.09 -9.86 18.91
CA GLY A 826 -45.98 -8.93 19.03
C GLY A 826 -45.22 -8.64 17.73
N SER A 827 -44.80 -7.38 17.59
CA SER A 827 -44.07 -6.82 16.44
C SER A 827 -42.60 -7.26 16.37
N SER A 828 -42.31 -8.45 16.90
CA SER A 828 -40.98 -9.06 17.03
C SER A 828 -40.96 -10.54 16.63
N HIS A 829 -42.09 -11.11 16.17
CA HIS A 829 -42.18 -12.48 15.68
C HIS A 829 -41.53 -12.61 14.28
N PRO A 830 -40.44 -13.40 14.11
CA PRO A 830 -39.83 -13.63 12.81
C PRO A 830 -40.48 -14.82 12.10
N TYR A 831 -40.67 -14.68 10.80
CA TYR A 831 -41.17 -15.71 9.90
C TYR A 831 -40.11 -16.09 8.87
N THR A 832 -40.06 -17.36 8.51
CA THR A 832 -39.18 -17.89 7.47
C THR A 832 -39.97 -18.62 6.39
N PHE A 833 -39.61 -18.35 5.13
CA PHE A 833 -40.07 -19.06 3.95
C PHE A 833 -38.88 -19.81 3.38
N THR A 834 -38.85 -21.14 3.48
CA THR A 834 -37.76 -21.96 2.96
C THR A 834 -38.19 -22.65 1.68
N LEU A 835 -37.52 -22.33 0.57
CA LEU A 835 -37.64 -23.01 -0.72
C LEU A 835 -36.61 -24.14 -0.80
N TYR A 836 -37.05 -25.35 -1.15
CA TYR A 836 -36.24 -26.55 -1.33
C TYR A 836 -36.23 -26.98 -2.80
N ALA A 837 -35.06 -27.30 -3.33
CA ALA A 837 -34.88 -27.93 -4.64
C ALA A 837 -34.90 -29.44 -4.45
N LEU A 838 -35.84 -30.16 -5.10
CA LEU A 838 -36.05 -31.59 -4.88
C LEU A 838 -35.26 -32.44 -5.88
N ASN A 839 -34.70 -33.56 -5.41
CA ASN A 839 -34.12 -34.61 -6.26
C ASN A 839 -35.17 -35.47 -6.98
N THR A 840 -36.42 -35.43 -6.53
CA THR A 840 -37.57 -36.12 -7.12
C THR A 840 -38.66 -35.13 -7.55
N ALA A 841 -39.49 -35.54 -8.51
CA ALA A 841 -40.69 -34.79 -8.89
C ALA A 841 -41.86 -35.01 -7.90
N THR A 842 -41.78 -36.08 -7.10
CA THR A 842 -42.74 -36.44 -6.06
C THR A 842 -41.99 -36.80 -4.79
N VAL A 843 -42.30 -36.16 -3.66
CA VAL A 843 -41.73 -36.47 -2.34
C VAL A 843 -42.28 -37.83 -1.86
N PRO A 844 -41.42 -38.84 -1.63
CA PRO A 844 -41.86 -40.18 -1.24
C PRO A 844 -42.32 -40.24 0.24
N GLY A 845 -43.16 -41.23 0.56
CA GLY A 845 -43.54 -41.53 1.94
C GLY A 845 -44.64 -40.65 2.56
N LEU A 846 -45.22 -39.71 1.80
CA LEU A 846 -46.28 -38.82 2.27
C LEU A 846 -47.69 -39.27 1.84
N SER A 847 -48.65 -39.13 2.75
CA SER A 847 -50.08 -39.41 2.56
C SER A 847 -50.93 -38.23 3.03
N SER A 848 -52.26 -38.29 2.83
CA SER A 848 -53.18 -37.28 3.37
C SER A 848 -53.17 -37.17 4.91
N SER A 849 -52.79 -38.25 5.61
CA SER A 849 -52.69 -38.29 7.08
C SER A 849 -51.35 -37.79 7.64
N SER A 850 -50.31 -37.59 6.81
CA SER A 850 -49.00 -37.12 7.27
C SER A 850 -49.07 -35.78 8.01
N THR A 851 -48.39 -35.64 9.15
CA THR A 851 -48.33 -34.39 9.94
C THR A 851 -47.40 -33.36 9.26
N MET A 852 -47.51 -32.09 9.66
CA MET A 852 -46.61 -31.03 9.14
C MET A 852 -45.12 -31.36 9.36
N ALA A 853 -44.77 -31.91 10.53
CA ALA A 853 -43.40 -32.34 10.83
C ALA A 853 -42.94 -33.51 9.95
N GLN A 854 -43.83 -34.48 9.65
CA GLN A 854 -43.52 -35.58 8.72
C GLN A 854 -43.33 -35.07 7.28
N ILE A 855 -44.15 -34.13 6.84
CA ILE A 855 -44.05 -33.47 5.54
C ILE A 855 -42.71 -32.74 5.41
N GLU A 856 -42.36 -31.91 6.38
CA GLU A 856 -41.09 -31.17 6.35
C GLU A 856 -39.88 -32.10 6.41
N THR A 857 -39.93 -33.16 7.23
CA THR A 857 -38.88 -34.19 7.30
C THR A 857 -38.68 -34.85 5.93
N ALA A 858 -39.76 -35.21 5.24
CA ALA A 858 -39.69 -35.83 3.91
C ALA A 858 -39.22 -34.84 2.83
N ILE A 859 -39.63 -33.57 2.88
CA ILE A 859 -39.14 -32.50 2.00
C ILE A 859 -37.63 -32.31 2.18
N LYS A 860 -37.15 -32.19 3.44
CA LYS A 860 -35.72 -32.07 3.77
C LYS A 860 -34.93 -33.28 3.23
N ALA A 861 -35.42 -34.50 3.43
CA ALA A 861 -34.81 -35.72 2.92
C ALA A 861 -34.80 -35.84 1.38
N ALA A 862 -35.79 -35.27 0.70
CA ALA A 862 -35.87 -35.21 -0.76
C ALA A 862 -35.15 -33.99 -1.38
N SER A 863 -34.54 -33.12 -0.56
CA SER A 863 -33.92 -31.87 -1.04
C SER A 863 -32.44 -32.04 -1.41
N THR A 864 -31.99 -31.23 -2.37
CA THR A 864 -30.58 -31.11 -2.80
C THR A 864 -29.97 -29.76 -2.46
N ALA A 865 -30.81 -28.75 -2.25
CA ALA A 865 -30.46 -27.41 -1.81
C ALA A 865 -31.70 -26.75 -1.18
N SER A 866 -31.47 -25.75 -0.32
CA SER A 866 -32.52 -24.87 0.19
C SER A 866 -32.06 -23.42 0.24
N VAL A 867 -33.01 -22.48 0.20
CA VAL A 867 -32.80 -21.04 0.41
C VAL A 867 -33.97 -20.45 1.19
N VAL A 868 -33.68 -19.47 2.05
CA VAL A 868 -34.65 -18.87 2.97
C VAL A 868 -34.91 -17.41 2.58
N LEU A 869 -36.17 -16.98 2.73
CA LEU A 869 -36.59 -15.58 2.75
C LEU A 869 -37.19 -15.31 4.15
N HIS A 870 -36.69 -14.27 4.82
CA HIS A 870 -37.08 -13.88 6.16
C HIS A 870 -38.03 -12.68 6.12
N GLY A 871 -39.00 -12.65 7.03
CA GLY A 871 -39.88 -11.49 7.24
C GLY A 871 -40.24 -11.30 8.72
N LYS A 872 -40.70 -10.11 9.08
CA LYS A 872 -41.11 -9.77 10.46
C LYS A 872 -42.57 -9.31 10.45
N SER A 873 -43.40 -9.79 11.37
CA SER A 873 -44.77 -9.28 11.48
C SER A 873 -44.81 -7.84 12.03
N SER A 874 -45.73 -7.04 11.51
CA SER A 874 -46.09 -5.71 12.03
C SER A 874 -47.11 -5.74 13.17
N ALA A 875 -47.76 -6.89 13.40
CA ALA A 875 -48.85 -7.03 14.38
C ALA A 875 -48.41 -6.60 15.79
N ALA A 876 -49.28 -5.86 16.48
CA ALA A 876 -49.07 -5.51 17.88
C ALA A 876 -49.11 -6.75 18.81
N ALA A 877 -48.65 -6.58 20.06
CA ALA A 877 -48.59 -7.63 21.08
C ALA A 877 -49.94 -7.88 21.75
#